data_AF-A0A3C1ZAI2-F1
#
_entry.id   AF-A0A3C1ZAI2-F1
#
_cell.length_a   1.000
_cell.length_b   1.000
_cell.length_c   1.000
_cell.angle_alpha   90.00
_cell.angle_beta   90.00
_cell.angle_gamma   90.00
#
_symmetry.space_group_name_H-M   'P 1'
#
loop_
_entity.id
_entity.type
_entity.pdbx_description
1 polymer ?
#
loop_
_entity_poly.entity_id
_entity_poly.type
_entity_poly.pdbx_seq_one_letter_code
_entity_poly.pdbx_strand_id
1 'polypeptide(L)'
;MQIAAQQVLYFHYKNGNSFACEADDISFITYDMSPGSVIYDTQVIYFKDNTYQEIALNDVDSVGFNAPAPKLASGGVVLDAGYEDYIIRGDTVSFTMRKDTPAALRPKVGNVVGSTWDNTVFEDGIVARITGVNETTEGYVYTCEKAGIDDLYDEIFYYGYGNIYQQEGSESAPRRAAGGWTLKSGMDLWNKTIDICPPTLTVDDYTVGFASHTSTKGKVKMYIHKPRGGKLFARFNFSADLEASLEASIAGRNNSSKVNPIASFPLGIIATPIPILFFKPELQLNWYFDAVAEMKGSFKASMDYEGEVEVKMENGEWTAKALKNQFDAGVDEFSLSINGWYGIGLEPKIFVSVSGTKTGIGLANRTGVQLTGSLKMDFRDYLADGSLYESVKDSKLTLSLPVKGILSAQVGLFGTNDKAAASLTFVTQNPTLYEGYMLPDFNYMAADDIGGGKYQATATLTPRELLPWEKIQIGFAAFDSDNQLVEKKYVDTYSVSNKPSLISTTFDLTSGQDYTIAPILNIFGHDMRADRSTPVVPGEAVDLGLSVKWSSTNVGAEHIYERGYSYQWGMTIPSHLYDYTTHIVFPVGVTAPSDISGNNAYDPSVSWGEGWAMPTLAQWEELLERCTIEVVGAIPRPDYLYPTVGVKVTGPNGNHIYIPANVGHWTSTARSTSDNNYDAYYVGFRVNGNQVTIEKSVRGASGTYLIRPVCSQ
;
A
#
# COMPACT_ATOMS: atom_id res chain seq x y z
N MET A 1 -47.68 -14.63 -15.98
CA MET A 1 -46.37 -14.75 -15.31
C MET A 1 -45.71 -13.39 -15.43
N GLN A 2 -45.62 -12.64 -14.33
CA GLN A 2 -45.17 -11.24 -14.34
C GLN A 2 -43.64 -11.22 -14.39
N ILE A 3 -43.10 -10.98 -15.59
CA ILE A 3 -41.71 -10.53 -15.77
C ILE A 3 -41.59 -9.24 -14.94
N ALA A 4 -40.54 -9.07 -14.14
CA ALA A 4 -40.23 -7.77 -13.56
C ALA A 4 -40.07 -6.80 -14.75
N ALA A 5 -41.10 -5.97 -14.98
CA ALA A 5 -41.21 -5.18 -16.19
C ALA A 5 -40.08 -4.15 -16.21
N GLN A 6 -39.02 -4.45 -16.97
CA GLN A 6 -38.04 -3.46 -17.37
C GLN A 6 -38.83 -2.43 -18.20
N GLN A 7 -38.98 -1.20 -17.69
CA GLN A 7 -39.68 -0.13 -18.40
C GLN A 7 -38.79 0.41 -19.53
N VAL A 8 -38.59 -0.41 -20.55
CA VAL A 8 -37.93 -0.01 -21.80
C VAL A 8 -38.99 0.61 -22.69
N LEU A 9 -38.76 1.85 -23.11
CA LEU A 9 -39.55 2.52 -24.12
C LEU A 9 -38.95 2.25 -25.49
N TYR A 10 -39.80 1.84 -26.42
CA TYR A 10 -39.47 1.62 -27.82
C TYR A 10 -40.14 2.72 -28.65
N PHE A 11 -39.33 3.42 -29.44
CA PHE A 11 -39.74 4.41 -30.41
C PHE A 11 -39.65 3.78 -31.80
N HIS A 12 -40.79 3.67 -32.47
CA HIS A 12 -40.89 3.18 -33.83
C HIS A 12 -40.98 4.38 -34.76
N TYR A 13 -40.08 4.49 -35.73
CA TYR A 13 -40.05 5.58 -36.70
C TYR A 13 -40.77 5.19 -37.99
N LYS A 14 -41.33 6.17 -38.70
CA LYS A 14 -42.07 5.97 -39.96
C LYS A 14 -41.20 5.40 -41.09
N ASN A 15 -39.89 5.58 -41.00
CA ASN A 15 -38.91 5.01 -41.93
C ASN A 15 -38.59 3.52 -41.63
N GLY A 16 -39.20 2.92 -40.61
CA GLY A 16 -38.98 1.54 -40.20
C GLY A 16 -37.83 1.34 -39.21
N ASN A 17 -37.13 2.39 -38.80
CA ASN A 17 -36.12 2.30 -37.73
C ASN A 17 -36.79 2.21 -36.37
N SER A 18 -36.09 1.63 -35.39
CA SER A 18 -36.54 1.59 -33.99
C SER A 18 -35.41 2.00 -33.05
N PHE A 19 -35.76 2.78 -32.03
CA PHE A 19 -34.87 3.18 -30.94
C PHE A 19 -35.47 2.68 -29.63
N ALA A 20 -34.63 2.29 -28.67
CA ALA A 20 -35.14 1.94 -27.34
C ALA A 20 -34.25 2.51 -26.24
N CYS A 21 -34.88 2.87 -25.13
CA CYS A 21 -34.21 3.45 -23.99
C CYS A 21 -34.85 3.05 -22.67
N GLU A 22 -34.05 3.09 -21.62
CA GLU A 22 -34.54 3.22 -20.23
C GLU A 22 -34.58 4.73 -19.95
N ALA A 23 -35.78 5.31 -19.95
CA ALA A 23 -35.94 6.73 -19.62
C ALA A 23 -36.06 6.89 -18.11
N ASP A 24 -35.35 7.89 -17.56
CA ASP A 24 -35.51 8.31 -16.16
C ASP A 24 -36.58 9.41 -16.06
N ASP A 25 -36.56 10.35 -17.02
CA ASP A 25 -37.58 11.38 -17.19
C ASP A 25 -37.81 11.69 -18.69
N ILE A 26 -39.00 12.16 -19.03
CA ILE A 26 -39.41 12.52 -20.39
C ILE A 26 -40.02 13.91 -20.37
N SER A 27 -39.42 14.83 -21.13
CA SER A 27 -39.87 16.21 -21.27
C SER A 27 -40.21 16.55 -22.73
N PHE A 28 -41.04 17.57 -22.95
CA PHE A 28 -41.42 18.04 -24.29
C PHE A 28 -40.94 19.47 -24.51
N ILE A 29 -40.46 19.78 -25.72
CA ILE A 29 -40.22 21.15 -26.16
C ILE A 29 -41.48 21.65 -26.86
N THR A 30 -42.04 22.76 -26.38
CA THR A 30 -43.21 23.42 -26.98
C THR A 30 -42.77 24.63 -27.80
N TYR A 31 -43.33 24.77 -29.00
CA TYR A 31 -43.30 26.03 -29.74
C TYR A 31 -44.67 26.70 -29.62
N ASP A 32 -44.68 27.94 -29.10
CA ASP A 32 -45.88 28.75 -29.02
C ASP A 32 -46.05 29.51 -30.34
N MET A 33 -46.90 29.00 -31.22
CA MET A 33 -47.34 29.72 -32.41
C MET A 33 -48.80 30.12 -32.22
N SER A 34 -49.01 31.37 -31.81
CA SER A 34 -50.30 32.05 -31.57
C SER A 34 -51.15 31.52 -30.40
N PRO A 35 -51.99 32.39 -29.77
CA PRO A 35 -52.70 32.05 -28.55
C PRO A 35 -53.74 30.95 -28.82
N GLY A 36 -53.46 29.74 -28.36
CA GLY A 36 -54.42 28.61 -28.36
C GLY A 36 -53.93 27.31 -28.99
N SER A 37 -52.73 27.25 -29.58
CA SER A 37 -52.21 26.01 -30.21
C SER A 37 -50.78 25.72 -29.74
N VAL A 38 -50.63 24.78 -28.81
CA VAL A 38 -49.32 24.23 -28.45
C VAL A 38 -49.00 23.10 -29.42
N ILE A 39 -47.95 23.25 -30.23
CA ILE A 39 -47.43 22.18 -31.09
C ILE A 39 -46.21 21.59 -30.40
N TYR A 40 -46.24 20.27 -30.20
CA TYR A 40 -45.10 19.48 -29.71
C TYR A 40 -44.33 18.99 -30.94
N ASP A 41 -43.13 19.52 -31.18
CA ASP A 41 -42.33 19.16 -32.36
C ASP A 41 -41.16 18.22 -32.01
N THR A 42 -40.68 18.29 -30.76
CA THR A 42 -39.53 17.50 -30.28
C THR A 42 -39.75 17.00 -28.86
N GLN A 43 -39.40 15.74 -28.63
CA GLN A 43 -39.37 15.11 -27.32
C GLN A 43 -37.92 14.98 -26.83
N VAL A 44 -37.67 15.32 -25.58
CA VAL A 44 -36.35 15.21 -24.94
C VAL A 44 -36.42 14.09 -23.91
N ILE A 45 -35.56 13.10 -24.06
CA ILE A 45 -35.47 11.96 -23.15
C ILE A 45 -34.21 12.11 -22.32
N TYR A 46 -34.35 12.12 -20.99
CA TYR A 46 -33.23 12.09 -20.07
C TYR A 46 -32.93 10.65 -19.64
N PHE A 47 -31.68 10.26 -19.76
CA PHE A 47 -31.19 8.94 -19.38
C PHE A 47 -30.63 8.97 -17.95
N LYS A 48 -30.58 7.80 -17.30
CA LYS A 48 -30.08 7.63 -15.92
C LYS A 48 -28.61 8.03 -15.70
N ASP A 49 -27.84 8.16 -16.77
CA ASP A 49 -26.44 8.61 -16.74
C ASP A 49 -26.31 10.13 -16.92
N ASN A 50 -27.40 10.89 -16.74
CA ASN A 50 -27.50 12.34 -16.94
C ASN A 50 -27.22 12.81 -18.39
N THR A 51 -27.32 11.93 -19.38
CA THR A 51 -27.33 12.33 -20.80
C THR A 51 -28.76 12.57 -21.28
N TYR A 52 -28.93 13.19 -22.46
CA TYR A 52 -30.25 13.36 -23.09
C TYR A 52 -30.23 13.13 -24.60
N GLN A 53 -31.38 12.75 -25.16
CA GLN A 53 -31.59 12.62 -26.60
C GLN A 53 -32.85 13.36 -27.06
N GLU A 54 -32.72 14.10 -28.16
CA GLU A 54 -33.82 14.79 -28.83
C GLU A 54 -34.41 13.89 -29.93
N ILE A 55 -35.74 13.78 -29.95
CA ILE A 55 -36.48 12.98 -30.93
C ILE A 55 -37.52 13.89 -31.61
N ALA A 56 -37.42 14.03 -32.93
CA ALA A 56 -38.43 14.71 -33.74
C ALA A 56 -39.71 13.87 -33.79
N LEU A 57 -40.81 14.38 -33.23
CA LEU A 57 -42.06 13.64 -33.11
C LEU A 57 -42.71 13.36 -34.47
N ASN A 58 -42.44 14.19 -35.48
CA ASN A 58 -42.93 13.99 -36.85
C ASN A 58 -42.39 12.71 -37.50
N ASP A 59 -41.22 12.24 -37.07
CA ASP A 59 -40.58 11.04 -37.60
C ASP A 59 -41.01 9.77 -36.86
N VAL A 60 -41.61 9.91 -35.67
CA VAL A 60 -42.10 8.81 -34.84
C VAL A 60 -43.47 8.35 -35.35
N ASP A 61 -43.60 7.05 -35.57
CA ASP A 61 -44.85 6.36 -35.90
C ASP A 61 -45.60 5.94 -34.62
N SER A 62 -44.91 5.32 -33.67
CA SER A 62 -45.49 4.94 -32.38
C SER A 62 -44.44 4.80 -31.27
N VAL A 63 -44.89 4.88 -30.02
CA VAL A 63 -44.07 4.62 -28.83
C VAL A 63 -44.76 3.57 -27.98
N GLY A 64 -44.02 2.56 -27.50
CA GLY A 64 -44.59 1.48 -26.71
C GLY A 64 -43.57 0.76 -25.82
N PHE A 65 -44.03 -0.29 -25.14
CA PHE A 65 -43.20 -1.13 -24.26
C PHE A 65 -42.86 -2.50 -24.89
N ASN A 66 -43.25 -2.70 -26.16
CA ASN A 66 -43.03 -3.95 -26.88
C ASN A 66 -41.91 -3.76 -27.90
N ALA A 67 -40.94 -4.68 -27.90
CA ALA A 67 -39.93 -4.72 -28.93
C ALA A 67 -40.54 -5.02 -30.32
N PRO A 68 -39.99 -4.47 -31.41
CA PRO A 68 -40.37 -4.87 -32.76
C PRO A 68 -40.20 -6.38 -32.96
N ALA A 69 -41.16 -7.02 -33.64
CA ALA A 69 -41.02 -8.42 -34.01
C ALA A 69 -39.89 -8.59 -35.04
N PRO A 70 -38.96 -9.56 -34.84
CA PRO A 70 -37.87 -9.78 -35.78
C PRO A 70 -38.39 -10.33 -37.11
N LYS A 71 -37.75 -9.96 -38.22
CA LYS A 71 -38.10 -10.41 -39.57
C LYS A 71 -36.94 -11.20 -40.17
N LEU A 72 -37.18 -12.46 -40.49
CA LEU A 72 -36.20 -13.32 -41.15
C LEU A 72 -35.93 -12.84 -42.57
N ALA A 73 -34.69 -13.03 -43.01
CA ALA A 73 -34.30 -12.82 -44.39
C ALA A 73 -34.98 -13.83 -45.32
N SER A 74 -35.05 -13.50 -46.62
CA SER A 74 -35.58 -14.42 -47.62
C SER A 74 -34.79 -15.74 -47.64
N GLY A 75 -35.45 -16.86 -47.32
CA GLY A 75 -34.80 -18.17 -47.20
C GLY A 75 -34.20 -18.46 -45.82
N GLY A 76 -34.47 -17.63 -44.81
CA GLY A 76 -34.20 -17.94 -43.40
C GLY A 76 -35.13 -19.05 -42.90
N VAL A 77 -34.58 -20.03 -42.18
CA VAL A 77 -35.31 -21.19 -41.65
C VAL A 77 -35.01 -21.34 -40.16
N VAL A 78 -36.06 -21.44 -39.35
CA VAL A 78 -35.95 -21.65 -37.91
C VAL A 78 -36.02 -23.14 -37.60
N LEU A 79 -34.99 -23.68 -36.96
CA LEU A 79 -34.94 -25.04 -36.46
C LEU A 79 -35.34 -25.03 -34.99
N ASP A 80 -36.65 -25.05 -34.73
CA ASP A 80 -37.21 -25.07 -33.38
C ASP A 80 -37.22 -26.48 -32.75
N ALA A 81 -37.75 -26.62 -31.53
CA ALA A 81 -37.88 -27.91 -30.86
C ALA A 81 -38.70 -28.94 -31.66
N GLY A 82 -39.60 -28.50 -32.55
CA GLY A 82 -40.37 -29.38 -33.44
C GLY A 82 -39.52 -30.08 -34.51
N TYR A 83 -38.28 -29.65 -34.71
CA TYR A 83 -37.33 -30.30 -35.63
C TYR A 83 -36.54 -31.44 -34.97
N GLU A 84 -36.52 -31.56 -33.64
CA GLU A 84 -35.68 -32.52 -32.92
C GLU A 84 -35.93 -33.97 -33.36
N ASP A 85 -37.20 -34.36 -33.52
CA ASP A 85 -37.59 -35.70 -33.96
C ASP A 85 -37.06 -36.08 -35.35
N TYR A 86 -36.69 -35.06 -36.15
CA TYR A 86 -36.22 -35.20 -37.53
C TYR A 86 -34.71 -35.03 -37.67
N ILE A 87 -33.99 -34.50 -36.68
CA ILE A 87 -32.54 -34.27 -36.78
C ILE A 87 -31.81 -35.35 -35.99
N ILE A 88 -30.94 -36.10 -36.66
CA ILE A 88 -30.19 -37.23 -36.09
C ILE A 88 -28.99 -36.72 -35.28
N ARG A 89 -28.30 -35.71 -35.81
CA ARG A 89 -27.11 -35.08 -35.22
C ARG A 89 -26.88 -33.72 -35.87
N GLY A 90 -26.25 -32.81 -35.13
CA GLY A 90 -25.83 -31.52 -35.64
C GLY A 90 -24.70 -30.92 -34.81
N ASP A 91 -24.01 -29.96 -35.41
CA ASP A 91 -23.05 -29.07 -34.76
C ASP A 91 -23.28 -27.62 -35.25
N THR A 92 -22.28 -26.76 -35.13
CA THR A 92 -22.38 -25.34 -35.51
C THR A 92 -22.39 -25.09 -37.02
N VAL A 93 -22.03 -26.06 -37.87
CA VAL A 93 -21.90 -25.89 -39.33
C VAL A 93 -22.35 -27.12 -40.15
N SER A 94 -22.98 -28.10 -39.52
CA SER A 94 -23.50 -29.29 -40.21
C SER A 94 -24.62 -29.95 -39.42
N PHE A 95 -25.52 -30.63 -40.12
CA PHE A 95 -26.52 -31.49 -39.49
C PHE A 95 -27.03 -32.57 -40.44
N THR A 96 -27.63 -33.62 -39.88
CA THR A 96 -28.23 -34.71 -40.66
C THR A 96 -29.69 -34.86 -40.26
N MET A 97 -30.60 -34.76 -41.23
CA MET A 97 -32.03 -35.05 -41.02
C MET A 97 -32.37 -36.48 -41.44
N ARG A 98 -33.36 -37.08 -40.79
CA ARG A 98 -33.86 -38.42 -41.12
C ARG A 98 -34.39 -38.50 -42.54
N LYS A 99 -34.39 -39.73 -43.09
CA LYS A 99 -34.89 -39.97 -44.44
C LYS A 99 -36.40 -39.75 -44.60
N ASP A 100 -37.16 -39.96 -43.53
CA ASP A 100 -38.61 -39.78 -43.45
C ASP A 100 -39.06 -38.36 -43.11
N THR A 101 -38.13 -37.39 -43.01
CA THR A 101 -38.47 -35.98 -42.78
C THR A 101 -39.37 -35.44 -43.91
N PRO A 102 -40.55 -34.87 -43.58
CA PRO A 102 -41.47 -34.30 -44.55
C PRO A 102 -40.83 -33.27 -45.48
N ALA A 103 -41.24 -33.26 -46.75
CA ALA A 103 -40.64 -32.37 -47.75
C ALA A 103 -40.71 -30.88 -47.42
N ALA A 104 -41.75 -30.45 -46.71
CA ALA A 104 -41.95 -29.07 -46.29
C ALA A 104 -40.99 -28.62 -45.18
N LEU A 105 -40.46 -29.55 -44.39
CA LEU A 105 -39.54 -29.28 -43.28
C LEU A 105 -38.07 -29.38 -43.70
N ARG A 106 -37.78 -29.72 -44.97
CA ARG A 106 -36.41 -29.87 -45.46
C ARG A 106 -35.87 -28.54 -45.99
N PRO A 107 -34.85 -27.94 -45.35
CA PRO A 107 -34.19 -26.77 -45.88
C PRO A 107 -33.54 -27.05 -47.24
N LYS A 108 -33.28 -26.01 -48.02
CA LYS A 108 -32.68 -26.09 -49.35
C LYS A 108 -31.30 -25.45 -49.37
N VAL A 109 -30.47 -25.83 -50.35
CA VAL A 109 -29.22 -25.13 -50.65
C VAL A 109 -29.49 -23.64 -50.83
N GLY A 110 -28.68 -22.80 -50.18
CA GLY A 110 -28.84 -21.35 -50.13
C GLY A 110 -29.64 -20.83 -48.93
N ASN A 111 -30.44 -21.67 -48.25
CA ASN A 111 -31.12 -21.25 -47.02
C ASN A 111 -30.12 -20.99 -45.89
N VAL A 112 -30.47 -20.04 -45.02
CA VAL A 112 -29.76 -19.78 -43.76
C VAL A 112 -30.60 -20.37 -42.64
N VAL A 113 -30.05 -21.34 -41.92
CA VAL A 113 -30.75 -21.98 -40.79
C VAL A 113 -30.31 -21.36 -39.48
N GLY A 114 -31.24 -21.26 -38.53
CA GLY A 114 -30.99 -20.82 -37.16
C GLY A 114 -31.72 -21.71 -36.17
N SER A 115 -31.05 -22.32 -35.20
CA SER A 115 -31.73 -23.09 -34.15
C SER A 115 -32.16 -22.22 -32.99
N THR A 116 -33.29 -22.55 -32.38
CA THR A 116 -33.72 -21.92 -31.14
C THR A 116 -33.02 -22.55 -29.93
N TRP A 117 -33.01 -21.85 -28.80
CA TRP A 117 -32.36 -22.32 -27.57
C TRP A 117 -32.97 -23.59 -26.96
N ASP A 118 -34.22 -23.90 -27.29
CA ASP A 118 -34.95 -25.09 -26.85
C ASP A 118 -34.74 -26.29 -27.79
N ASN A 119 -34.04 -26.12 -28.91
CA ASN A 119 -33.59 -27.24 -29.75
C ASN A 119 -32.28 -27.83 -29.17
N THR A 120 -32.41 -29.01 -28.57
CA THR A 120 -31.36 -29.73 -27.85
C THR A 120 -30.40 -30.50 -28.75
N VAL A 121 -30.72 -30.67 -30.05
CA VAL A 121 -29.81 -31.34 -31.00
C VAL A 121 -28.58 -30.46 -31.28
N PHE A 122 -28.76 -29.14 -31.24
CA PHE A 122 -27.69 -28.17 -31.43
C PHE A 122 -27.26 -27.59 -30.09
N GLU A 123 -26.33 -28.26 -29.41
CA GLU A 123 -25.87 -27.83 -28.09
C GLU A 123 -25.38 -26.38 -28.10
N ASP A 124 -24.50 -25.97 -29.01
CA ASP A 124 -24.05 -24.57 -29.09
C ASP A 124 -24.99 -23.66 -29.90
N GLY A 125 -26.08 -24.22 -30.44
CA GLY A 125 -26.88 -23.66 -31.51
C GLY A 125 -26.27 -23.85 -32.90
N ILE A 126 -26.97 -23.36 -33.92
CA ILE A 126 -26.46 -23.26 -35.29
C ILE A 126 -26.99 -21.97 -35.92
N VAL A 127 -26.12 -21.22 -36.59
CA VAL A 127 -26.47 -20.19 -37.56
C VAL A 127 -25.57 -20.38 -38.77
N ALA A 128 -26.12 -20.97 -39.83
CA ALA A 128 -25.29 -21.45 -40.95
C ALA A 128 -26.04 -21.41 -42.28
N ARG A 129 -25.30 -21.18 -43.37
CA ARG A 129 -25.83 -21.21 -44.73
C ARG A 129 -25.60 -22.58 -45.34
N ILE A 130 -26.65 -23.18 -45.89
CA ILE A 130 -26.56 -24.51 -46.50
C ILE A 130 -25.88 -24.40 -47.86
N THR A 131 -24.75 -25.08 -48.02
CA THR A 131 -23.97 -25.11 -49.26
C THR A 131 -24.18 -26.41 -50.04
N GLY A 132 -24.62 -27.48 -49.37
CA GLY A 132 -24.88 -28.77 -49.99
C GLY A 132 -25.85 -29.66 -49.21
N VAL A 133 -26.56 -30.52 -49.93
CA VAL A 133 -27.45 -31.54 -49.36
C VAL A 133 -27.18 -32.86 -50.09
N ASN A 134 -26.77 -33.88 -49.35
CA ASN A 134 -26.51 -35.21 -49.88
C ASN A 134 -27.45 -36.23 -49.25
N GLU A 135 -28.19 -36.97 -50.07
CA GLU A 135 -28.99 -38.10 -49.58
C GLU A 135 -28.09 -39.32 -49.37
N THR A 136 -28.19 -39.91 -48.18
CA THR A 136 -27.43 -41.10 -47.77
C THR A 136 -28.38 -42.18 -47.25
N THR A 137 -27.83 -43.32 -46.84
CA THR A 137 -28.58 -44.35 -46.13
C THR A 137 -29.08 -43.89 -44.76
N GLU A 138 -28.40 -42.95 -44.10
CA GLU A 138 -28.77 -42.41 -42.79
C GLU A 138 -29.83 -41.30 -42.89
N GLY A 139 -29.91 -40.61 -44.04
CA GLY A 139 -30.83 -39.50 -44.26
C GLY A 139 -30.22 -38.40 -45.13
N TYR A 140 -30.70 -37.17 -44.98
CA TYR A 140 -30.21 -36.00 -45.70
C TYR A 140 -29.10 -35.32 -44.90
N VAL A 141 -27.88 -35.37 -45.41
CA VAL A 141 -26.70 -34.74 -44.81
C VAL A 141 -26.55 -33.34 -45.36
N TYR A 142 -26.63 -32.33 -44.48
CA TYR A 142 -26.49 -30.92 -44.82
C TYR A 142 -25.07 -30.46 -44.49
N THR A 143 -24.36 -29.98 -45.51
CA THR A 143 -23.10 -29.28 -45.35
C THR A 143 -23.37 -27.78 -45.39
N CYS A 144 -22.86 -27.05 -44.40
CA CYS A 144 -23.09 -25.62 -44.28
C CYS A 144 -21.75 -24.87 -44.17
N GLU A 145 -21.83 -23.56 -44.40
CA GLU A 145 -20.80 -22.60 -44.03
C GLU A 145 -21.35 -21.68 -42.94
N LYS A 146 -20.47 -21.05 -42.14
CA LYS A 146 -20.90 -20.12 -41.08
C LYS A 146 -21.69 -18.96 -41.67
N ALA A 147 -22.78 -18.61 -40.98
CA ALA A 147 -23.58 -17.43 -41.27
C ALA A 147 -23.75 -16.62 -39.98
N GLY A 148 -23.94 -15.31 -40.11
CA GLY A 148 -24.23 -14.45 -38.98
C GLY A 148 -25.73 -14.28 -38.73
N ILE A 149 -26.09 -13.72 -37.58
CA ILE A 149 -27.45 -13.20 -37.35
C ILE A 149 -27.79 -12.10 -38.37
N ASP A 150 -26.78 -11.41 -38.91
CA ASP A 150 -26.94 -10.48 -40.03
C ASP A 150 -27.41 -11.18 -41.31
N ASP A 151 -27.02 -12.42 -41.58
CA ASP A 151 -27.50 -13.18 -42.74
C ASP A 151 -28.91 -13.75 -42.54
N LEU A 152 -29.28 -14.04 -41.29
CA LEU A 152 -30.53 -14.71 -40.94
C LEU A 152 -31.72 -13.76 -40.86
N TYR A 153 -31.50 -12.51 -40.44
CA TYR A 153 -32.55 -11.50 -40.25
C TYR A 153 -32.43 -10.33 -41.23
N ASP A 154 -33.57 -9.91 -41.79
CA ASP A 154 -33.71 -8.63 -42.51
C ASP A 154 -33.88 -7.47 -41.52
N GLU A 155 -34.52 -7.74 -40.37
CA GLU A 155 -34.76 -6.77 -39.31
C GLU A 155 -34.70 -7.47 -37.94
N ILE A 156 -33.89 -6.95 -37.03
CA ILE A 156 -33.83 -7.43 -35.64
C ILE A 156 -33.62 -6.27 -34.69
N PHE A 157 -34.30 -6.31 -33.54
CA PHE A 157 -34.10 -5.36 -32.47
C PHE A 157 -34.16 -6.08 -31.13
N TYR A 158 -33.13 -5.92 -30.31
CA TYR A 158 -33.10 -6.39 -28.94
C TYR A 158 -32.37 -5.39 -28.06
N TYR A 159 -32.99 -5.04 -26.93
CA TYR A 159 -32.39 -4.21 -25.89
C TYR A 159 -32.82 -4.73 -24.52
N GLY A 160 -31.86 -5.03 -23.66
CA GLY A 160 -32.15 -5.51 -22.31
C GLY A 160 -30.97 -6.15 -21.63
N TYR A 161 -31.19 -6.61 -20.39
CA TYR A 161 -30.24 -7.48 -19.69
C TYR A 161 -30.47 -8.94 -20.10
N GLY A 162 -29.40 -9.73 -20.02
CA GLY A 162 -29.53 -11.18 -20.14
C GLY A 162 -30.33 -11.76 -18.97
N ASN A 163 -31.48 -12.39 -19.24
CA ASN A 163 -32.21 -13.19 -18.26
C ASN A 163 -31.80 -14.66 -18.40
N ILE A 164 -31.38 -15.30 -17.30
CA ILE A 164 -30.93 -16.70 -17.34
C ILE A 164 -32.11 -17.66 -17.13
N TYR A 165 -32.22 -18.62 -18.04
CA TYR A 165 -33.06 -19.79 -17.88
C TYR A 165 -32.16 -20.99 -17.53
N GLN A 166 -32.52 -21.72 -16.48
CA GLN A 166 -31.86 -22.96 -16.10
C GLN A 166 -32.82 -24.13 -16.29
N GLN A 167 -32.33 -25.26 -16.81
CA GLN A 167 -33.07 -26.52 -16.77
C GLN A 167 -33.10 -27.01 -15.33
N GLU A 168 -34.25 -27.52 -14.88
CA GLU A 168 -34.33 -28.27 -13.63
C GLU A 168 -33.41 -29.49 -13.70
N GLY A 169 -32.29 -29.43 -12.97
CA GLY A 169 -31.51 -30.58 -12.58
C GLY A 169 -31.74 -30.84 -11.09
N SER A 170 -32.55 -31.85 -10.75
CA SER A 170 -32.47 -32.46 -9.43
C SER A 170 -31.60 -33.71 -9.57
N GLU A 171 -30.58 -33.84 -8.71
CA GLU A 171 -29.72 -35.03 -8.62
C GLU A 171 -30.49 -36.31 -8.20
N SER A 172 -31.83 -36.31 -8.19
CA SER A 172 -32.63 -37.44 -7.69
C SER A 172 -34.03 -37.60 -8.30
N ALA A 173 -34.39 -36.94 -9.40
CA ALA A 173 -35.69 -37.13 -10.06
C ALA A 173 -35.61 -38.01 -11.33
N PRO A 174 -36.56 -38.93 -11.56
CA PRO A 174 -36.57 -39.78 -12.74
C PRO A 174 -36.77 -38.96 -14.03
N ARG A 175 -36.00 -39.32 -15.07
CA ARG A 175 -35.83 -38.68 -16.39
C ARG A 175 -37.09 -38.31 -17.20
N ARG A 176 -38.31 -38.54 -16.72
CA ARG A 176 -39.57 -38.20 -17.43
C ARG A 176 -40.24 -36.91 -16.94
N ALA A 177 -39.69 -36.24 -15.92
CA ALA A 177 -40.14 -34.91 -15.47
C ALA A 177 -39.10 -33.81 -15.69
N ALA A 178 -37.96 -34.11 -16.31
CA ALA A 178 -36.93 -33.13 -16.64
C ALA A 178 -37.25 -32.50 -18.00
N GLY A 179 -37.64 -31.23 -18.03
CA GLY A 179 -37.97 -30.52 -19.27
C GLY A 179 -38.52 -29.11 -19.09
N GLY A 180 -38.81 -28.69 -17.86
CA GLY A 180 -39.17 -27.29 -17.58
C GLY A 180 -37.93 -26.42 -17.46
N TRP A 181 -37.81 -25.40 -18.31
CA TRP A 181 -36.91 -24.29 -18.07
C TRP A 181 -37.56 -23.35 -17.06
N THR A 182 -36.90 -23.09 -15.94
CA THR A 182 -37.38 -22.13 -14.94
C THR A 182 -36.59 -20.83 -15.05
N LEU A 183 -37.31 -19.71 -15.08
CA LEU A 183 -36.70 -18.38 -15.05
C LEU A 183 -36.11 -18.18 -13.65
N LYS A 184 -34.78 -18.04 -13.56
CA LYS A 184 -34.16 -17.56 -12.33
C LYS A 184 -34.29 -16.04 -12.31
N SER A 185 -35.14 -15.52 -11.43
CA SER A 185 -35.35 -14.07 -11.30
C SER A 185 -34.05 -13.37 -10.90
N GLY A 186 -33.47 -12.56 -11.80
CA GLY A 186 -32.26 -11.76 -11.56
C GLY A 186 -31.61 -11.28 -12.87
N MET A 187 -31.00 -10.08 -12.85
CA MET A 187 -30.23 -9.52 -13.99
C MET A 187 -28.76 -9.99 -14.01
N ASP A 188 -28.36 -10.78 -13.01
CA ASP A 188 -26.98 -11.21 -12.83
C ASP A 188 -26.71 -12.44 -13.70
N LEU A 189 -25.77 -12.30 -14.65
CA LEU A 189 -25.25 -13.37 -15.50
C LEU A 189 -24.54 -14.45 -14.68
N TRP A 190 -23.87 -14.04 -13.61
CA TRP A 190 -23.44 -14.93 -12.55
C TRP A 190 -23.50 -14.19 -11.22
N ASN A 191 -23.67 -14.96 -10.16
CA ASN A 191 -23.52 -14.53 -8.79
C ASN A 191 -23.04 -15.76 -8.03
N LYS A 192 -21.74 -15.80 -7.74
CA LYS A 192 -21.03 -16.98 -7.26
C LYS A 192 -20.12 -16.56 -6.12
N THR A 193 -20.23 -17.29 -5.02
CA THR A 193 -19.20 -17.33 -3.99
C THR A 193 -18.38 -18.59 -4.23
N ILE A 194 -17.08 -18.43 -4.28
CA ILE A 194 -16.11 -19.48 -4.59
C ILE A 194 -15.09 -19.48 -3.47
N ASP A 195 -15.09 -20.56 -2.72
CA ASP A 195 -14.07 -20.86 -1.74
C ASP A 195 -13.03 -21.77 -2.38
N ILE A 196 -11.82 -21.25 -2.53
CA ILE A 196 -10.66 -22.04 -2.91
C ILE A 196 -9.97 -22.40 -1.61
N CYS A 197 -9.98 -23.68 -1.27
CA CYS A 197 -9.39 -24.20 -0.05
C CYS A 197 -8.55 -25.43 -0.40
N PRO A 198 -7.22 -25.31 -0.56
CA PRO A 198 -6.34 -26.43 -0.69
C PRO A 198 -5.43 -26.54 0.54
N PRO A 199 -5.25 -27.74 1.11
CA PRO A 199 -4.15 -28.01 2.01
C PRO A 199 -2.91 -28.17 1.13
N THR A 200 -2.26 -27.07 0.72
CA THR A 200 -1.02 -27.05 -0.09
C THR A 200 -1.06 -27.72 -1.47
N LEU A 201 -0.76 -26.97 -2.52
CA LEU A 201 -0.51 -27.50 -3.85
C LEU A 201 0.98 -27.52 -4.13
N THR A 202 1.50 -28.67 -4.57
CA THR A 202 2.86 -28.75 -5.09
C THR A 202 2.85 -28.39 -6.57
N VAL A 203 3.52 -27.30 -6.93
CA VAL A 203 3.78 -26.92 -8.33
C VAL A 203 5.28 -27.06 -8.52
N ASP A 204 5.74 -27.97 -9.39
CA ASP A 204 7.16 -28.25 -9.59
C ASP A 204 7.89 -28.51 -8.24
N ASP A 205 8.93 -27.73 -7.88
CA ASP A 205 9.67 -27.83 -6.60
C ASP A 205 9.09 -26.95 -5.47
N TYR A 206 7.88 -26.42 -5.63
CA TYR A 206 7.25 -25.45 -4.73
C TYR A 206 6.07 -26.05 -4.01
N THR A 207 5.88 -25.65 -2.75
CA THR A 207 4.61 -25.84 -2.06
C THR A 207 3.96 -24.48 -1.87
N VAL A 208 2.78 -24.30 -2.47
CA VAL A 208 1.96 -23.09 -2.30
C VAL A 208 0.66 -23.48 -1.61
N GLY A 209 0.47 -23.01 -0.38
CA GLY A 209 -0.87 -22.92 0.21
C GLY A 209 -1.53 -21.67 -0.32
N PHE A 210 -2.75 -21.76 -0.82
CA PHE A 210 -3.51 -20.62 -1.34
C PHE A 210 -4.96 -20.81 -0.92
N ALA A 211 -5.46 -20.07 0.06
CA ALA A 211 -6.88 -20.03 0.33
C ALA A 211 -7.45 -18.73 -0.25
N SER A 212 -8.61 -18.79 -0.88
CA SER A 212 -9.33 -17.58 -1.22
C SER A 212 -10.82 -17.73 -0.97
N HIS A 213 -11.42 -16.69 -0.41
CA HIS A 213 -12.86 -16.51 -0.41
C HIS A 213 -13.18 -15.46 -1.46
N THR A 214 -13.91 -15.83 -2.50
CA THR A 214 -14.17 -14.93 -3.62
C THR A 214 -15.65 -14.85 -3.92
N SER A 215 -16.23 -13.66 -3.75
CA SER A 215 -17.57 -13.34 -4.23
C SER A 215 -17.46 -12.62 -5.56
N THR A 216 -18.13 -13.11 -6.58
CA THR A 216 -18.20 -12.43 -7.87
C THR A 216 -19.60 -12.46 -8.42
N LYS A 217 -20.03 -11.30 -8.92
CA LYS A 217 -21.27 -11.16 -9.67
C LYS A 217 -20.98 -10.38 -10.93
N GLY A 218 -21.69 -10.70 -12.00
CA GLY A 218 -21.56 -9.94 -13.22
C GLY A 218 -22.81 -9.98 -14.05
N LYS A 219 -22.91 -9.03 -14.98
CA LYS A 219 -24.10 -8.77 -15.78
C LYS A 219 -23.68 -8.45 -17.19
N VAL A 220 -24.59 -8.70 -18.13
CA VAL A 220 -24.43 -8.24 -19.51
C VAL A 220 -25.68 -7.48 -19.93
N LYS A 221 -25.49 -6.24 -20.37
CA LYS A 221 -26.51 -5.44 -21.06
C LYS A 221 -26.24 -5.50 -22.55
N MET A 222 -27.27 -5.75 -23.34
CA MET A 222 -27.16 -6.02 -24.76
C MET A 222 -28.02 -5.04 -25.54
N TYR A 223 -27.47 -4.54 -26.63
CA TYR A 223 -28.18 -3.79 -27.66
C TYR A 223 -27.81 -4.37 -29.01
N ILE A 224 -28.77 -4.98 -29.70
CA ILE A 224 -28.59 -5.57 -31.02
C ILE A 224 -29.64 -4.98 -31.93
N HIS A 225 -29.21 -4.39 -33.03
CA HIS A 225 -30.09 -3.72 -33.96
C HIS A 225 -29.64 -3.92 -35.40
N LYS A 226 -30.55 -4.39 -36.24
CA LYS A 226 -30.44 -4.32 -37.69
C LYS A 226 -31.71 -3.66 -38.23
N PRO A 227 -31.62 -2.45 -38.80
CA PRO A 227 -32.73 -1.86 -39.52
C PRO A 227 -32.85 -2.48 -40.91
N ARG A 228 -34.05 -2.39 -41.49
CA ARG A 228 -34.32 -2.92 -42.84
C ARG A 228 -33.37 -2.30 -43.88
N GLY A 229 -32.61 -3.15 -44.57
CA GLY A 229 -31.63 -2.72 -45.58
C GLY A 229 -30.35 -2.07 -45.00
N GLY A 230 -30.22 -2.03 -43.67
CA GLY A 230 -29.02 -1.59 -42.98
C GLY A 230 -28.15 -2.76 -42.53
N LYS A 231 -27.01 -2.43 -41.92
CA LYS A 231 -26.08 -3.41 -41.34
C LYS A 231 -26.41 -3.67 -39.88
N LEU A 232 -26.05 -4.86 -39.41
CA LEU A 232 -26.15 -5.21 -38.01
C LEU A 232 -25.20 -4.36 -37.15
N PHE A 233 -25.75 -3.85 -36.05
CA PHE A 233 -25.04 -3.22 -34.94
C PHE A 233 -25.25 -4.07 -33.71
N ALA A 234 -24.19 -4.29 -32.93
CA ALA A 234 -24.30 -4.96 -31.63
C ALA A 234 -23.43 -4.25 -30.59
N ARG A 235 -23.92 -4.16 -29.36
CA ARG A 235 -23.20 -3.61 -28.22
C ARG A 235 -23.48 -4.45 -27.00
N PHE A 236 -22.42 -4.76 -26.26
CA PHE A 236 -22.44 -5.54 -25.03
C PHE A 236 -21.71 -4.76 -23.95
N ASN A 237 -22.40 -4.41 -22.87
CA ASN A 237 -21.77 -3.87 -21.68
C ASN A 237 -21.67 -4.97 -20.64
N PHE A 238 -20.44 -5.37 -20.33
CA PHE A 238 -20.15 -6.35 -19.29
C PHE A 238 -19.74 -5.62 -18.03
N SER A 239 -20.43 -5.89 -16.94
CA SER A 239 -20.09 -5.38 -15.61
C SER A 239 -19.74 -6.56 -14.70
N ALA A 240 -18.70 -6.42 -13.90
CA ALA A 240 -18.29 -7.43 -12.94
C ALA A 240 -17.83 -6.77 -11.65
N ASP A 241 -18.36 -7.29 -10.54
CA ASP A 241 -17.89 -7.01 -9.19
C ASP A 241 -17.17 -8.26 -8.67
N LEU A 242 -16.06 -8.04 -8.00
CA LEU A 242 -15.21 -9.06 -7.43
C LEU A 242 -14.74 -8.61 -6.05
N GLU A 243 -15.11 -9.37 -5.04
CA GLU A 243 -14.59 -9.25 -3.68
C GLU A 243 -13.79 -10.51 -3.40
N ALA A 244 -12.51 -10.39 -3.05
CA ALA A 244 -11.66 -11.55 -2.78
C ALA A 244 -10.80 -11.33 -1.54
N SER A 245 -10.84 -12.29 -0.62
CA SER A 245 -9.80 -12.47 0.41
C SER A 245 -8.85 -13.56 -0.04
N LEU A 246 -7.56 -13.35 0.16
CA LEU A 246 -6.46 -14.16 -0.33
C LEU A 246 -5.49 -14.43 0.82
N GLU A 247 -5.23 -15.69 1.10
CA GLU A 247 -4.16 -16.14 1.98
C GLU A 247 -3.21 -17.03 1.21
N ALA A 248 -1.91 -16.74 1.23
CA ALA A 248 -0.93 -17.60 0.60
C ALA A 248 0.25 -17.91 1.51
N SER A 249 0.79 -19.12 1.41
CA SER A 249 2.07 -19.55 1.99
C SER A 249 2.94 -20.16 0.89
N ILE A 250 4.21 -19.75 0.82
CA ILE A 250 5.11 -20.08 -0.29
C ILE A 250 6.42 -20.63 0.26
N ALA A 251 6.95 -21.68 -0.36
CA ALA A 251 8.32 -22.17 -0.15
C ALA A 251 8.96 -22.68 -1.47
N GLY A 252 10.11 -22.11 -1.88
CA GLY A 252 10.95 -22.60 -3.00
C GLY A 252 11.66 -21.48 -3.83
N ARG A 253 12.37 -21.83 -4.93
CA ARG A 253 12.97 -20.96 -6.01
C ARG A 253 12.40 -21.00 -7.46
N ASN A 254 11.52 -20.08 -7.90
CA ASN A 254 10.97 -20.12 -9.28
C ASN A 254 11.41 -18.90 -10.13
N ASN A 255 11.50 -19.10 -11.45
CA ASN A 255 11.70 -18.07 -12.49
C ASN A 255 10.69 -18.29 -13.64
N SER A 256 9.39 -18.44 -13.34
CA SER A 256 8.35 -18.65 -14.36
C SER A 256 6.97 -18.15 -13.93
N SER A 257 6.14 -17.81 -14.92
CA SER A 257 4.70 -17.51 -14.77
C SER A 257 3.89 -18.78 -15.04
N LYS A 258 2.99 -19.15 -14.13
CA LYS A 258 2.11 -20.32 -14.27
C LYS A 258 0.66 -19.89 -14.07
N VAL A 259 -0.22 -20.38 -14.93
CA VAL A 259 -1.68 -20.25 -14.79
C VAL A 259 -2.26 -21.66 -14.71
N ASN A 260 -3.07 -21.92 -13.70
CA ASN A 260 -3.61 -23.24 -13.42
C ASN A 260 -5.14 -23.16 -13.29
N PRO A 261 -5.90 -23.98 -14.04
CA PRO A 261 -7.35 -24.05 -13.91
C PRO A 261 -7.77 -24.59 -12.54
N ILE A 262 -8.85 -24.04 -11.98
CA ILE A 262 -9.41 -24.46 -10.69
C ILE A 262 -10.77 -25.12 -10.92
N ALA A 263 -11.66 -24.38 -11.58
CA ALA A 263 -13.03 -24.81 -11.82
C ALA A 263 -13.55 -24.15 -13.10
N SER A 264 -14.46 -24.84 -13.77
CA SER A 264 -15.27 -24.24 -14.84
C SER A 264 -16.74 -24.50 -14.55
N PHE A 265 -17.56 -23.47 -14.76
CA PHE A 265 -18.98 -23.49 -14.48
C PHE A 265 -19.76 -23.07 -15.73
N PRO A 266 -20.52 -23.98 -16.35
CA PRO A 266 -21.57 -23.56 -17.28
C PRO A 266 -22.64 -22.80 -16.49
N LEU A 267 -22.99 -21.59 -16.93
CA LEU A 267 -23.91 -20.71 -16.20
C LEU A 267 -25.36 -20.83 -16.69
N GLY A 268 -25.61 -21.67 -17.70
CA GLY A 268 -26.93 -21.93 -18.28
C GLY A 268 -27.12 -21.24 -19.63
N ILE A 269 -28.38 -20.98 -20.01
CA ILE A 269 -28.71 -20.26 -21.24
C ILE A 269 -29.34 -18.92 -20.89
N ILE A 270 -28.83 -17.85 -21.50
CA ILE A 270 -29.56 -16.59 -21.57
C ILE A 270 -30.48 -16.66 -22.79
N ALA A 271 -31.76 -16.91 -22.56
CA ALA A 271 -32.75 -16.81 -23.64
C ALA A 271 -33.23 -15.38 -23.77
N THR A 272 -33.36 -14.91 -25.01
CA THR A 272 -34.00 -13.61 -25.30
C THR A 272 -35.42 -13.85 -25.83
N PRO A 273 -36.26 -12.79 -25.91
CA PRO A 273 -37.54 -12.87 -26.61
C PRO A 273 -37.43 -13.25 -28.10
N ILE A 274 -36.21 -13.28 -28.65
CA ILE A 274 -35.88 -13.74 -29.99
C ILE A 274 -35.23 -15.13 -29.86
N PRO A 275 -35.95 -16.24 -30.08
CA PRO A 275 -35.47 -17.57 -29.65
C PRO A 275 -34.16 -18.06 -30.29
N ILE A 276 -33.81 -17.57 -31.48
CA ILE A 276 -32.54 -17.89 -32.17
C ILE A 276 -31.38 -17.02 -31.66
N LEU A 277 -31.66 -15.96 -30.91
CA LEU A 277 -30.67 -15.12 -30.24
C LEU A 277 -30.64 -15.53 -28.76
N PHE A 278 -29.77 -16.47 -28.45
CA PHE A 278 -29.48 -16.90 -27.09
C PHE A 278 -27.97 -16.96 -26.84
N PHE A 279 -27.61 -16.90 -25.56
CA PHE A 279 -26.22 -16.87 -25.12
C PHE A 279 -25.93 -18.02 -24.17
N LYS A 280 -24.73 -18.58 -24.29
CA LYS A 280 -24.23 -19.62 -23.39
C LYS A 280 -22.98 -19.11 -22.67
N PRO A 281 -23.15 -18.56 -21.46
CA PRO A 281 -22.04 -18.18 -20.58
C PRO A 281 -21.35 -19.40 -19.93
N GLU A 282 -20.03 -19.37 -19.92
CA GLU A 282 -19.15 -20.25 -19.15
C GLU A 282 -18.18 -19.39 -18.33
N LEU A 283 -18.10 -19.65 -17.03
CA LEU A 283 -17.14 -19.02 -16.12
C LEU A 283 -16.03 -20.02 -15.79
N GLN A 284 -14.83 -19.76 -16.27
CA GLN A 284 -13.63 -20.48 -15.86
C GLN A 284 -12.87 -19.66 -14.83
N LEU A 285 -12.52 -20.27 -13.71
CA LEU A 285 -11.64 -19.68 -12.71
C LEU A 285 -10.28 -20.36 -12.78
N ASN A 286 -9.25 -19.55 -12.96
CA ASN A 286 -7.86 -19.97 -12.84
C ASN A 286 -7.22 -19.21 -11.68
N TRP A 287 -6.16 -19.76 -11.11
CA TRP A 287 -5.21 -18.95 -10.35
C TRP A 287 -3.93 -18.80 -11.17
N TYR A 288 -3.16 -17.77 -10.87
CA TYR A 288 -1.84 -17.59 -11.42
C TYR A 288 -0.81 -17.39 -10.32
N PHE A 289 0.41 -17.77 -10.63
CA PHE A 289 1.58 -17.53 -9.81
C PHE A 289 2.73 -17.09 -10.70
N ASP A 290 3.28 -15.93 -10.37
CA ASP A 290 4.44 -15.34 -10.99
C ASP A 290 5.53 -15.21 -9.91
N ALA A 291 6.76 -15.65 -10.18
CA ALA A 291 7.85 -15.42 -9.24
C ALA A 291 9.20 -15.32 -9.94
N VAL A 292 10.09 -14.53 -9.35
CA VAL A 292 11.52 -14.48 -9.63
C VAL A 292 12.24 -14.52 -8.29
N ALA A 293 12.96 -15.63 -8.03
CA ALA A 293 13.86 -15.95 -6.89
C ALA A 293 13.35 -16.94 -5.81
N GLU A 294 14.15 -17.11 -4.73
CA GLU A 294 14.02 -18.09 -3.64
C GLU A 294 13.40 -17.47 -2.38
N MET A 295 12.34 -18.08 -1.85
CA MET A 295 11.52 -17.47 -0.81
C MET A 295 10.86 -18.47 0.15
N LYS A 296 10.62 -17.99 1.37
CA LYS A 296 9.69 -18.57 2.35
C LYS A 296 8.86 -17.46 3.00
N GLY A 297 7.54 -17.60 3.03
CA GLY A 297 6.66 -16.63 3.69
C GLY A 297 5.17 -16.93 3.61
N SER A 298 4.37 -16.15 4.34
CA SER A 298 2.90 -16.14 4.29
C SER A 298 2.36 -14.71 4.20
N PHE A 299 1.20 -14.50 3.59
CA PHE A 299 0.49 -13.21 3.66
C PHE A 299 -1.01 -13.39 3.47
N LYS A 300 -1.78 -12.41 3.96
CA LYS A 300 -3.23 -12.31 3.83
C LYS A 300 -3.63 -10.94 3.28
N ALA A 301 -4.41 -10.92 2.21
CA ALA A 301 -4.88 -9.73 1.51
C ALA A 301 -6.39 -9.76 1.25
N SER A 302 -6.97 -8.60 1.04
CA SER A 302 -8.34 -8.42 0.55
C SER A 302 -8.35 -7.47 -0.67
N MET A 303 -9.28 -7.68 -1.58
CA MET A 303 -9.48 -6.82 -2.75
C MET A 303 -10.97 -6.73 -3.07
N ASP A 304 -11.41 -5.52 -3.42
CA ASP A 304 -12.71 -5.22 -4.00
C ASP A 304 -12.47 -4.55 -5.36
N TYR A 305 -13.09 -5.08 -6.39
CA TYR A 305 -12.93 -4.63 -7.77
C TYR A 305 -14.30 -4.48 -8.44
N GLU A 306 -14.50 -3.34 -9.10
CA GLU A 306 -15.66 -3.07 -9.93
C GLU A 306 -15.20 -2.61 -11.32
N GLY A 307 -15.55 -3.41 -12.33
CA GLY A 307 -15.18 -3.19 -13.72
C GLY A 307 -16.39 -3.13 -14.64
N GLU A 308 -16.34 -2.25 -15.65
CA GLU A 308 -17.28 -2.24 -16.76
C GLU A 308 -16.56 -2.07 -18.10
N VAL A 309 -16.92 -2.90 -19.09
CA VAL A 309 -16.36 -2.89 -20.43
C VAL A 309 -17.48 -2.90 -21.47
N GLU A 310 -17.43 -1.98 -22.43
CA GLU A 310 -18.25 -1.97 -23.63
C GLU A 310 -17.53 -2.71 -24.76
N VAL A 311 -18.24 -3.62 -25.42
CA VAL A 311 -17.82 -4.30 -26.66
C VAL A 311 -18.83 -3.97 -27.73
N LYS A 312 -18.40 -3.37 -28.83
CA LYS A 312 -19.28 -2.83 -29.87
C LYS A 312 -18.87 -3.36 -31.25
N MET A 313 -19.83 -3.95 -31.96
CA MET A 313 -19.74 -4.27 -33.38
C MET A 313 -20.49 -3.22 -34.20
N GLU A 314 -19.80 -2.61 -35.15
CA GLU A 314 -20.36 -1.62 -36.06
C GLU A 314 -19.73 -1.82 -37.45
N ASN A 315 -20.56 -1.89 -38.49
CA ASN A 315 -20.12 -2.09 -39.87
C ASN A 315 -19.27 -3.36 -40.13
N GLY A 316 -19.40 -4.38 -39.29
CA GLY A 316 -18.63 -5.63 -39.36
C GLY A 316 -17.28 -5.58 -38.63
N GLU A 317 -16.97 -4.47 -37.96
CA GLU A 317 -15.76 -4.30 -37.16
C GLU A 317 -16.10 -4.31 -35.67
N TRP A 318 -15.24 -4.95 -34.87
CA TRP A 318 -15.37 -4.99 -33.42
C TRP A 318 -14.44 -3.98 -32.77
N THR A 319 -14.97 -3.25 -31.80
CA THR A 319 -14.26 -2.30 -30.96
C THR A 319 -14.60 -2.58 -29.51
N ALA A 320 -13.72 -2.15 -28.60
CA ALA A 320 -13.97 -2.28 -27.18
C ALA A 320 -13.38 -1.11 -26.40
N LYS A 321 -13.99 -0.82 -25.25
CA LYS A 321 -13.60 0.28 -24.37
C LYS A 321 -13.93 -0.06 -22.93
N ALA A 322 -12.98 0.16 -22.01
CA ALA A 322 -13.27 0.17 -20.58
C ALA A 322 -14.09 1.42 -20.22
N LEU A 323 -15.22 1.23 -19.54
CA LEU A 323 -16.10 2.28 -19.06
C LEU A 323 -15.87 2.61 -17.58
N LYS A 324 -15.60 1.58 -16.76
CA LYS A 324 -15.34 1.70 -15.33
C LYS A 324 -14.23 0.75 -14.90
N ASN A 325 -13.37 1.21 -14.00
CA ASN A 325 -12.27 0.42 -13.43
C ASN A 325 -11.93 0.98 -12.04
N GLN A 326 -12.67 0.54 -11.01
CA GLN A 326 -12.47 0.95 -9.62
C GLN A 326 -11.94 -0.22 -8.80
N PHE A 327 -11.03 0.06 -7.87
CA PHE A 327 -10.46 -0.94 -6.99
C PHE A 327 -10.23 -0.37 -5.59
N ASP A 328 -10.35 -1.23 -4.59
CA ASP A 328 -9.91 -1.03 -3.21
C ASP A 328 -9.28 -2.33 -2.70
N ALA A 329 -8.25 -2.25 -1.86
CA ALA A 329 -7.57 -3.44 -1.37
C ALA A 329 -6.72 -3.17 -0.13
N GLY A 330 -6.59 -4.20 0.70
CA GLY A 330 -5.80 -4.16 1.93
C GLY A 330 -4.95 -5.41 2.11
N VAL A 331 -3.99 -5.33 3.03
CA VAL A 331 -3.23 -6.47 3.53
C VAL A 331 -3.34 -6.50 5.04
N ASP A 332 -3.78 -7.65 5.55
CA ASP A 332 -4.03 -7.86 6.96
C ASP A 332 -2.75 -8.34 7.67
N GLU A 333 -2.01 -9.26 7.04
CA GLU A 333 -0.85 -9.92 7.65
C GLU A 333 0.18 -10.30 6.59
N PHE A 334 1.48 -10.24 6.92
CA PHE A 334 2.54 -10.81 6.09
C PHE A 334 3.79 -11.21 6.90
N SER A 335 4.46 -12.29 6.52
CA SER A 335 5.75 -12.75 7.06
C SER A 335 6.62 -13.30 5.93
N LEU A 336 7.76 -12.67 5.62
CA LEU A 336 8.50 -13.01 4.39
C LEU A 336 10.02 -12.89 4.52
N SER A 337 10.71 -13.81 3.86
CA SER A 337 12.12 -13.70 3.46
C SER A 337 12.17 -13.58 1.94
N ILE A 338 12.65 -12.45 1.39
CA ILE A 338 12.52 -12.14 -0.05
C ILE A 338 13.81 -11.61 -0.65
N ASN A 339 14.36 -12.27 -1.66
CA ASN A 339 15.31 -11.64 -2.60
C ASN A 339 14.73 -11.65 -4.02
N GLY A 340 13.65 -10.89 -4.30
CA GLY A 340 12.93 -10.96 -5.58
C GLY A 340 11.51 -10.42 -5.54
N TRP A 341 10.65 -10.90 -6.46
CA TRP A 341 9.23 -10.55 -6.51
C TRP A 341 8.35 -11.78 -6.74
N TYR A 342 7.13 -11.76 -6.21
CA TYR A 342 6.08 -12.72 -6.55
C TYR A 342 4.77 -12.02 -6.83
N GLY A 343 3.96 -12.59 -7.73
CA GLY A 343 2.58 -12.23 -7.98
C GLY A 343 1.70 -13.46 -7.83
N ILE A 344 0.57 -13.33 -7.14
CA ILE A 344 -0.41 -14.41 -7.03
C ILE A 344 -1.81 -13.82 -7.02
N GLY A 345 -2.72 -14.52 -7.67
CA GLY A 345 -4.10 -14.08 -7.72
C GLY A 345 -4.95 -14.98 -8.60
N LEU A 346 -6.08 -14.42 -9.03
CA LEU A 346 -7.08 -15.11 -9.80
C LEU A 346 -7.08 -14.59 -11.23
N GLU A 347 -7.41 -15.47 -12.16
CA GLU A 347 -7.67 -15.14 -13.55
C GLU A 347 -9.06 -15.68 -13.93
N PRO A 348 -10.16 -15.06 -13.44
CA PRO A 348 -11.50 -15.33 -13.93
C PRO A 348 -11.59 -15.05 -15.43
N LYS A 349 -12.19 -15.99 -16.13
CA LYS A 349 -12.51 -15.89 -17.55
C LYS A 349 -13.99 -16.15 -17.71
N ILE A 350 -14.70 -15.17 -18.27
CA ILE A 350 -16.04 -15.42 -18.76
C ILE A 350 -16.00 -15.53 -20.28
N PHE A 351 -16.59 -16.60 -20.75
CA PHE A 351 -16.80 -16.84 -22.15
C PHE A 351 -18.30 -16.84 -22.43
N VAL A 352 -18.75 -16.10 -23.43
CA VAL A 352 -20.15 -15.98 -23.83
C VAL A 352 -20.26 -16.38 -25.29
N SER A 353 -20.71 -17.60 -25.53
CA SER A 353 -21.08 -18.05 -26.87
C SER A 353 -22.42 -17.42 -27.25
N VAL A 354 -22.54 -17.00 -28.52
CA VAL A 354 -23.81 -16.60 -29.14
C VAL A 354 -24.22 -17.70 -30.10
N SER A 355 -25.46 -18.16 -29.99
CA SER A 355 -26.16 -19.07 -30.94
C SER A 355 -25.35 -19.50 -32.17
N GLY A 356 -24.77 -20.70 -32.12
CA GLY A 356 -24.04 -21.32 -33.24
C GLY A 356 -22.57 -20.95 -33.38
N THR A 357 -22.02 -20.11 -32.51
CA THR A 357 -20.64 -19.61 -32.70
C THR A 357 -19.57 -20.47 -32.05
N LYS A 358 -19.90 -21.19 -30.96
CA LYS A 358 -18.99 -21.97 -30.08
C LYS A 358 -17.86 -21.17 -29.41
N THR A 359 -17.37 -20.10 -30.02
CA THR A 359 -16.14 -19.35 -29.66
C THR A 359 -16.34 -17.84 -29.46
N GLY A 360 -17.59 -17.38 -29.28
CA GLY A 360 -18.07 -16.02 -29.04
C GLY A 360 -17.19 -14.92 -28.36
N ILE A 361 -17.68 -14.29 -27.28
CA ILE A 361 -17.02 -13.17 -26.57
C ILE A 361 -16.30 -13.73 -25.35
N GLY A 362 -15.00 -13.51 -25.22
CA GLY A 362 -14.21 -13.93 -24.06
C GLY A 362 -13.63 -12.75 -23.31
N LEU A 363 -13.88 -12.66 -22.01
CA LEU A 363 -13.25 -11.72 -21.09
C LEU A 363 -12.38 -12.50 -20.12
N ALA A 364 -11.09 -12.18 -20.04
CA ALA A 364 -10.18 -12.69 -19.02
C ALA A 364 -9.70 -11.51 -18.18
N ASN A 365 -9.86 -11.58 -16.87
CA ASN A 365 -9.29 -10.59 -15.97
C ASN A 365 -8.32 -11.30 -15.04
N ARG A 366 -7.03 -10.97 -15.14
CA ARG A 366 -6.02 -11.37 -14.18
C ARG A 366 -5.92 -10.28 -13.11
N THR A 367 -6.22 -10.65 -11.88
CA THR A 367 -6.16 -9.74 -10.73
C THR A 367 -5.57 -10.46 -9.55
N GLY A 368 -4.62 -9.80 -8.87
CA GLY A 368 -3.90 -10.39 -7.77
C GLY A 368 -2.99 -9.39 -7.10
N VAL A 369 -2.31 -9.86 -6.07
CA VAL A 369 -1.29 -9.09 -5.37
C VAL A 369 0.08 -9.46 -5.92
N GLN A 370 0.97 -8.47 -5.97
CA GLN A 370 2.38 -8.63 -6.25
C GLN A 370 3.17 -8.03 -5.13
N LEU A 371 4.07 -8.79 -4.55
CA LEU A 371 5.02 -8.27 -3.59
C LEU A 371 6.41 -8.23 -4.20
N THR A 372 7.09 -7.11 -4.01
CA THR A 372 8.45 -6.86 -4.47
C THR A 372 9.31 -6.56 -3.24
N GLY A 373 10.21 -7.48 -2.91
CA GLY A 373 11.21 -7.28 -1.86
C GLY A 373 12.48 -6.71 -2.45
N SER A 374 12.86 -5.50 -2.03
CA SER A 374 14.18 -4.92 -2.30
C SER A 374 15.03 -5.05 -1.05
N LEU A 375 15.47 -6.27 -0.74
CA LEU A 375 16.51 -6.47 0.27
C LEU A 375 17.83 -5.94 -0.28
N LYS A 376 18.30 -4.84 0.29
CA LYS A 376 19.63 -4.32 0.05
C LYS A 376 20.53 -4.93 1.11
N MET A 377 21.50 -5.74 0.70
CA MET A 377 22.67 -6.08 1.52
C MET A 377 23.88 -5.51 0.80
N ASP A 378 24.36 -4.35 1.23
CA ASP A 378 25.61 -3.83 0.72
C ASP A 378 26.79 -4.45 1.49
N PHE A 379 27.44 -5.43 0.86
CA PHE A 379 28.56 -6.14 1.46
C PHE A 379 29.78 -5.23 1.66
N ARG A 380 29.89 -4.11 0.92
CA ARG A 380 30.96 -3.13 1.12
C ARG A 380 30.76 -2.37 2.43
N ASP A 381 29.53 -1.97 2.71
CA ASP A 381 29.17 -1.28 3.95
C ASP A 381 29.36 -2.20 5.17
N TYR A 382 28.99 -3.49 5.03
CA TYR A 382 29.26 -4.49 6.07
C TYR A 382 30.77 -4.70 6.32
N LEU A 383 31.59 -4.75 5.27
CA LEU A 383 33.04 -4.89 5.40
C LEU A 383 33.74 -3.61 5.91
N ALA A 384 33.17 -2.43 5.65
CA ALA A 384 33.74 -1.15 6.07
C ALA A 384 33.53 -0.91 7.56
N ASP A 385 32.30 -1.13 8.05
CA ASP A 385 31.88 -0.67 9.39
C ASP A 385 31.52 -1.83 10.34
N GLY A 386 31.50 -3.08 9.85
CA GLY A 386 31.13 -4.28 10.63
C GLY A 386 29.65 -4.35 11.04
N SER A 387 28.85 -3.36 10.61
CA SER A 387 27.48 -3.16 11.04
C SER A 387 26.49 -3.81 10.08
N LEU A 388 25.85 -4.91 10.53
CA LEU A 388 24.72 -5.51 9.81
C LEU A 388 23.59 -4.50 9.59
N TYR A 389 23.38 -3.60 10.56
CA TYR A 389 22.36 -2.56 10.48
C TYR A 389 22.54 -1.64 9.28
N GLU A 390 23.72 -1.05 9.10
CA GLU A 390 23.97 -0.13 7.98
C GLU A 390 23.77 -0.81 6.63
N SER A 391 24.20 -2.07 6.52
CA SER A 391 24.07 -2.83 5.28
C SER A 391 22.63 -3.11 4.85
N VAL A 392 21.65 -3.06 5.77
CA VAL A 392 20.25 -3.45 5.51
C VAL A 392 19.19 -2.39 5.84
N LYS A 393 19.55 -1.27 6.50
CA LYS A 393 18.59 -0.26 6.96
C LYS A 393 17.76 0.39 5.85
N ASP A 394 18.27 0.38 4.62
CA ASP A 394 17.60 0.93 3.44
C ASP A 394 16.78 -0.12 2.67
N SER A 395 16.69 -1.34 3.19
CA SER A 395 15.84 -2.37 2.60
C SER A 395 14.38 -1.98 2.71
N LYS A 396 13.67 -2.15 1.60
CA LYS A 396 12.25 -1.85 1.45
C LYS A 396 11.47 -3.05 0.99
N LEU A 397 10.20 -3.08 1.39
CA LEU A 397 9.20 -3.97 0.82
C LEU A 397 8.12 -3.14 0.17
N THR A 398 7.82 -3.44 -1.09
CA THR A 398 6.76 -2.80 -1.87
C THR A 398 5.71 -3.84 -2.22
N LEU A 399 4.47 -3.63 -1.77
CA LEU A 399 3.31 -4.37 -2.20
C LEU A 399 2.59 -3.59 -3.29
N SER A 400 2.22 -4.28 -4.35
CA SER A 400 1.48 -3.76 -5.49
C SER A 400 0.33 -4.69 -5.89
N LEU A 401 -0.64 -4.21 -6.67
CA LEU A 401 -1.69 -5.05 -7.26
C LEU A 401 -1.60 -5.04 -8.79
N PRO A 402 -1.01 -6.04 -9.43
CA PRO A 402 -1.09 -6.16 -10.87
C PRO A 402 -2.53 -6.49 -11.27
N VAL A 403 -3.20 -5.54 -11.92
CA VAL A 403 -4.48 -5.79 -12.58
C VAL A 403 -4.24 -5.79 -14.08
N LYS A 404 -4.52 -6.95 -14.69
CA LYS A 404 -4.43 -7.16 -16.13
C LYS A 404 -5.72 -7.72 -16.72
N GLY A 405 -6.51 -6.86 -17.36
CA GLY A 405 -7.72 -7.24 -18.09
C GLY A 405 -7.43 -7.45 -19.58
N ILE A 406 -7.81 -8.61 -20.11
CA ILE A 406 -7.75 -8.96 -21.54
C ILE A 406 -9.17 -9.26 -22.01
N LEU A 407 -9.70 -8.44 -22.91
CA LEU A 407 -10.91 -8.75 -23.66
C LEU A 407 -10.53 -9.39 -24.98
N SER A 408 -11.26 -10.41 -25.39
CA SER A 408 -11.20 -11.06 -26.69
C SER A 408 -12.60 -11.15 -27.30
N ALA A 409 -12.73 -10.83 -28.58
CA ALA A 409 -13.96 -11.04 -29.34
C ALA A 409 -13.64 -11.68 -30.70
N GLN A 410 -14.43 -12.67 -31.10
CA GLN A 410 -14.27 -13.33 -32.39
C GLN A 410 -15.11 -12.63 -33.49
N VAL A 411 -14.55 -12.43 -34.70
CA VAL A 411 -15.29 -11.81 -35.82
C VAL A 411 -16.53 -12.63 -36.21
N GLY A 412 -16.47 -13.96 -36.06
CA GLY A 412 -17.51 -14.92 -36.48
C GLY A 412 -18.80 -14.95 -35.65
N LEU A 413 -18.94 -14.08 -34.64
CA LEU A 413 -20.14 -13.97 -33.79
C LEU A 413 -21.40 -13.51 -34.54
N PHE A 414 -21.22 -12.58 -35.48
CA PHE A 414 -22.29 -11.87 -36.18
C PHE A 414 -21.99 -11.70 -37.68
N GLY A 415 -20.95 -12.37 -38.18
CA GLY A 415 -20.52 -12.35 -39.58
C GLY A 415 -19.88 -13.67 -39.99
N THR A 416 -19.47 -13.76 -41.26
CA THR A 416 -19.04 -15.02 -41.89
C THR A 416 -17.53 -15.31 -41.78
N ASN A 417 -16.75 -14.44 -41.14
CA ASN A 417 -15.29 -14.54 -41.09
C ASN A 417 -14.79 -15.20 -39.79
N ASP A 418 -13.89 -16.18 -39.91
CA ASP A 418 -13.31 -16.94 -38.78
C ASP A 418 -12.19 -16.25 -38.01
N LYS A 419 -11.83 -15.01 -38.35
CA LYS A 419 -10.72 -14.31 -37.68
C LYS A 419 -11.09 -13.92 -36.24
N ALA A 420 -10.13 -13.97 -35.32
CA ALA A 420 -10.25 -13.27 -34.03
C ALA A 420 -10.18 -11.76 -34.31
N ALA A 421 -11.16 -10.98 -33.86
CA ALA A 421 -11.34 -9.59 -34.30
C ALA A 421 -10.49 -8.61 -33.50
N ALA A 422 -10.42 -8.84 -32.19
CA ALA A 422 -9.89 -7.85 -31.27
C ALA A 422 -9.45 -8.54 -29.98
N SER A 423 -8.22 -8.28 -29.57
CA SER A 423 -7.78 -8.45 -28.18
C SER A 423 -7.42 -7.08 -27.63
N LEU A 424 -8.19 -6.57 -26.67
CA LEU A 424 -7.89 -5.31 -25.99
C LEU A 424 -7.35 -5.64 -24.61
N THR A 425 -6.11 -5.24 -24.32
CA THR A 425 -5.62 -5.17 -22.94
C THR A 425 -6.05 -3.82 -22.39
N PHE A 426 -6.98 -3.79 -21.44
CA PHE A 426 -7.58 -2.54 -20.94
C PHE A 426 -7.26 -2.27 -19.47
N VAL A 427 -6.65 -3.23 -18.77
CA VAL A 427 -6.03 -2.95 -17.48
C VAL A 427 -4.60 -3.45 -17.54
N THR A 428 -3.66 -2.58 -17.20
CA THR A 428 -2.26 -2.88 -16.89
C THR A 428 -1.88 -1.83 -15.87
N GLN A 429 -2.45 -1.96 -14.68
CA GLN A 429 -2.08 -1.12 -13.54
C GLN A 429 -1.32 -2.00 -12.56
N ASN A 430 -0.35 -1.42 -11.88
CA ASN A 430 0.34 -2.07 -10.77
C ASN A 430 0.45 -1.07 -9.60
N PRO A 431 -0.68 -0.54 -9.09
CA PRO A 431 -0.66 0.43 -8.00
C PRO A 431 0.10 -0.14 -6.80
N THR A 432 1.00 0.65 -6.24
CA THR A 432 1.61 0.37 -4.95
C THR A 432 0.54 0.54 -3.88
N LEU A 433 0.21 -0.57 -3.21
CA LEU A 433 -0.67 -0.57 -2.04
C LEU A 433 0.07 -0.12 -0.78
N TYR A 434 1.32 -0.54 -0.66
CA TYR A 434 2.13 -0.28 0.52
C TYR A 434 3.61 -0.27 0.15
N GLU A 435 4.37 0.69 0.66
CA GLU A 435 5.83 0.67 0.64
C GLU A 435 6.37 1.06 2.01
N GLY A 436 7.26 0.25 2.58
CA GLY A 436 7.83 0.54 3.89
C GLY A 436 9.26 0.05 4.04
N TYR A 437 10.02 0.73 4.89
CA TYR A 437 11.36 0.31 5.28
C TYR A 437 11.30 -0.81 6.33
N MET A 438 12.28 -1.70 6.30
CA MET A 438 12.36 -2.79 7.29
C MET A 438 12.77 -2.32 8.69
N LEU A 439 13.64 -1.32 8.77
CA LEU A 439 14.24 -0.85 10.03
C LEU A 439 14.02 0.65 10.20
N PRO A 440 14.08 1.21 11.42
CA PRO A 440 14.20 2.65 11.66
C PRO A 440 15.59 3.18 11.23
N ASP A 441 15.71 4.49 11.00
CA ASP A 441 16.98 5.17 10.70
C ASP A 441 17.36 6.16 11.82
N PHE A 442 18.58 6.03 12.35
CA PHE A 442 19.10 6.91 13.40
C PHE A 442 19.88 8.08 12.76
N ASN A 443 19.37 9.31 12.92
CA ASN A 443 19.95 10.50 12.29
C ASN A 443 20.97 11.21 13.21
N TYR A 444 20.82 11.07 14.52
CA TYR A 444 21.69 11.69 15.52
C TYR A 444 21.92 10.75 16.69
N MET A 445 23.12 10.82 17.27
CA MET A 445 23.50 10.14 18.50
C MET A 445 24.40 11.06 19.34
N ALA A 446 24.13 11.14 20.64
CA ALA A 446 24.98 11.74 21.64
C ALA A 446 25.00 10.90 22.91
N ALA A 447 26.13 10.93 23.60
CA ALA A 447 26.32 10.34 24.90
C ALA A 447 27.01 11.37 25.78
N ASP A 448 26.26 11.88 26.72
CA ASP A 448 26.62 13.05 27.49
C ASP A 448 26.83 12.66 28.95
N ASP A 449 27.97 13.04 29.54
CA ASP A 449 28.21 12.86 30.97
C ASP A 449 27.15 13.67 31.73
N ILE A 450 26.50 13.09 32.73
CA ILE A 450 25.55 13.80 33.61
C ILE A 450 26.01 13.88 35.06
N GLY A 451 27.30 13.61 35.29
CA GLY A 451 27.94 13.62 36.59
C GLY A 451 27.72 12.34 37.39
N GLY A 452 28.64 12.07 38.33
CA GLY A 452 28.55 10.91 39.23
C GLY A 452 28.72 9.56 38.55
N GLY A 453 29.42 9.51 37.40
CA GLY A 453 29.59 8.30 36.59
C GLY A 453 28.37 7.94 35.74
N LYS A 454 27.44 8.88 35.53
CA LYS A 454 26.23 8.65 34.75
C LYS A 454 26.32 9.28 33.37
N TYR A 455 25.71 8.64 32.37
CA TYR A 455 25.67 9.13 30.99
C TYR A 455 24.27 9.15 30.44
N GLN A 456 23.82 10.29 29.95
CA GLN A 456 22.60 10.37 29.15
C GLN A 456 22.92 10.06 27.69
N ALA A 457 22.38 8.95 27.21
CA ALA A 457 22.41 8.60 25.80
C ALA A 457 21.14 9.14 25.12
N THR A 458 21.31 9.83 24.00
CA THR A 458 20.21 10.47 23.26
C THR A 458 20.35 10.20 21.77
N ALA A 459 19.26 9.81 21.11
CA ALA A 459 19.21 9.64 19.66
C ALA A 459 17.91 10.19 19.08
N THR A 460 17.97 10.66 17.83
CA THR A 460 16.76 10.97 17.05
C THR A 460 16.60 10.06 15.85
N LEU A 461 15.35 9.69 15.59
CA LEU A 461 14.96 8.84 14.48
C LEU A 461 14.47 9.67 13.30
N THR A 462 14.91 9.33 12.09
CA THR A 462 14.38 9.89 10.85
C THR A 462 12.93 9.44 10.67
N PRO A 463 11.96 10.34 10.45
CA PRO A 463 10.59 9.94 10.13
C PRO A 463 10.56 9.15 8.81
N ARG A 464 10.16 7.87 8.88
CA ARG A 464 9.92 7.06 7.69
C ARG A 464 8.87 6.00 7.96
N GLU A 465 8.11 5.63 6.93
CA GLU A 465 7.14 4.55 7.00
C GLU A 465 7.86 3.21 7.16
N LEU A 466 7.65 2.58 8.31
CA LEU A 466 8.13 1.23 8.56
C LEU A 466 7.04 0.23 8.28
N LEU A 467 7.47 -0.95 7.84
CA LEU A 467 6.63 -2.15 7.80
C LEU A 467 5.92 -2.34 9.14
N PRO A 468 4.63 -2.74 9.15
CA PRO A 468 3.82 -2.89 10.36
C PRO A 468 4.20 -4.17 11.13
N TRP A 469 5.49 -4.30 11.47
CA TRP A 469 5.98 -5.35 12.34
C TRP A 469 5.32 -5.20 13.71
N GLU A 470 5.02 -6.33 14.36
CA GLU A 470 4.31 -6.37 15.64
C GLU A 470 5.05 -5.74 16.84
N LYS A 471 6.20 -5.06 16.61
CA LYS A 471 6.85 -3.97 17.39
C LYS A 471 8.37 -4.07 17.30
N ILE A 472 9.06 -3.01 16.87
CA ILE A 472 10.53 -2.90 16.96
C ILE A 472 10.87 -2.23 18.29
N GLN A 473 11.63 -2.89 19.16
CA GLN A 473 12.13 -2.25 20.38
C GLN A 473 13.39 -1.46 20.04
N ILE A 474 13.45 -0.22 20.48
CA ILE A 474 14.60 0.66 20.26
C ILE A 474 15.19 1.09 21.60
N GLY A 475 16.50 1.26 21.62
CA GLY A 475 17.24 1.43 22.85
C GLY A 475 18.68 1.83 22.61
N PHE A 476 19.49 1.67 23.66
CA PHE A 476 20.91 1.93 23.65
C PHE A 476 21.67 0.77 24.28
N ALA A 477 22.92 0.59 23.90
CA ALA A 477 23.88 -0.27 24.57
C ALA A 477 25.20 0.45 24.80
N ALA A 478 25.82 0.18 25.96
CA ALA A 478 27.18 0.57 26.27
C ALA A 478 28.11 -0.64 26.07
N PHE A 479 29.24 -0.39 25.43
CA PHE A 479 30.28 -1.37 25.15
C PHE A 479 31.60 -0.90 25.78
N ASP A 480 32.39 -1.83 26.31
CA ASP A 480 33.73 -1.52 26.82
C ASP A 480 34.76 -1.36 25.68
N SER A 481 36.01 -1.12 26.06
CA SER A 481 37.17 -0.99 25.16
C SER A 481 37.44 -2.24 24.30
N ASP A 482 37.01 -3.42 24.75
CA ASP A 482 37.12 -4.68 24.00
C ASP A 482 35.87 -4.95 23.15
N ASN A 483 35.01 -3.94 23.02
CA ASN A 483 33.73 -3.97 22.32
C ASN A 483 32.76 -5.03 22.88
N GLN A 484 32.92 -5.42 24.15
CA GLN A 484 32.00 -6.32 24.85
C GLN A 484 30.81 -5.54 25.41
N LEU A 485 29.64 -6.15 25.36
CA LEU A 485 28.41 -5.54 25.88
C LEU A 485 28.50 -5.41 27.40
N VAL A 486 28.38 -4.17 27.90
CA VAL A 486 28.35 -3.86 29.33
C VAL A 486 26.91 -3.80 29.84
N GLU A 487 26.08 -3.00 29.18
CA GLU A 487 24.67 -2.82 29.54
C GLU A 487 23.85 -2.48 28.28
N LYS A 488 22.58 -2.91 28.24
CA LYS A 488 21.61 -2.48 27.22
C LYS A 488 20.27 -2.09 27.83
N LYS A 489 19.63 -1.05 27.30
CA LYS A 489 18.35 -0.52 27.76
C LYS A 489 17.42 -0.24 26.57
N TYR A 490 16.26 -0.89 26.56
CA TYR A 490 15.18 -0.56 25.63
C TYR A 490 14.29 0.51 26.26
N VAL A 491 14.03 1.58 25.52
CA VAL A 491 13.33 2.77 26.05
C VAL A 491 12.06 3.12 25.31
N ASP A 492 11.90 2.61 24.09
CA ASP A 492 10.69 2.88 23.32
C ASP A 492 10.38 1.69 22.39
N THR A 493 9.12 1.66 21.96
CA THR A 493 8.62 0.76 20.96
C THR A 493 8.25 1.58 19.73
N TYR A 494 9.10 1.50 18.69
CA TYR A 494 8.90 2.30 17.50
C TYR A 494 7.78 1.69 16.64
N SER A 495 6.71 2.44 16.45
CA SER A 495 5.60 2.14 15.54
C SER A 495 5.42 3.29 14.55
N VAL A 496 4.70 3.03 13.46
CA VAL A 496 4.50 3.91 12.30
C VAL A 496 4.00 5.31 12.75
N SER A 497 4.92 6.24 12.96
CA SER A 497 4.64 7.61 13.38
C SER A 497 5.52 8.57 12.58
N ASN A 498 4.88 9.45 11.80
CA ASN A 498 5.53 10.47 10.96
C ASN A 498 6.20 11.61 11.75
N LYS A 499 6.60 11.37 13.01
CA LYS A 499 7.29 12.36 13.85
C LYS A 499 8.69 11.86 14.20
N PRO A 500 9.71 12.73 14.17
CA PRO A 500 11.01 12.38 14.73
C PRO A 500 10.81 12.06 16.21
N SER A 501 11.11 10.83 16.60
CA SER A 501 11.09 10.44 18.01
C SER A 501 12.48 10.72 18.59
N LEU A 502 12.52 11.55 19.63
CA LEU A 502 13.67 11.65 20.51
C LEU A 502 13.57 10.49 21.49
N ILE A 503 14.60 9.64 21.53
CA ILE A 503 14.74 8.62 22.56
C ILE A 503 15.95 8.94 23.41
N SER A 504 15.84 8.69 24.71
CA SER A 504 16.96 8.83 25.63
C SER A 504 16.91 7.81 26.76
N THR A 505 18.09 7.52 27.31
CA THR A 505 18.24 6.70 28.52
C THR A 505 19.47 7.14 29.29
N THR A 506 19.65 6.62 30.51
CA THR A 506 20.84 6.88 31.32
C THR A 506 21.59 5.58 31.58
N PHE A 507 22.92 5.61 31.48
CA PHE A 507 23.82 4.53 31.88
C PHE A 507 24.58 4.93 33.14
N ASP A 508 24.86 3.97 34.02
CA ASP A 508 25.75 4.16 35.17
C ASP A 508 27.06 3.42 34.84
N LEU A 509 28.11 4.16 34.50
CA LEU A 509 29.39 3.66 33.98
C LEU A 509 30.54 3.91 34.97
N THR A 510 31.56 3.05 34.94
CA THR A 510 32.69 3.15 35.87
C THR A 510 33.64 4.27 35.43
N SER A 511 33.97 5.18 36.36
CA SER A 511 34.86 6.31 36.07
C SER A 511 36.25 5.89 35.58
N GLY A 512 36.80 6.64 34.61
CA GLY A 512 38.13 6.40 34.05
C GLY A 512 38.27 5.18 33.13
N GLN A 513 37.17 4.55 32.72
CA GLN A 513 37.17 3.50 31.68
C GLN A 513 36.58 4.05 30.36
N ASP A 514 37.11 3.56 29.24
CA ASP A 514 36.63 3.92 27.91
C ASP A 514 35.38 3.11 27.58
N TYR A 515 34.30 3.80 27.21
CA TYR A 515 33.09 3.16 26.70
C TYR A 515 32.69 3.72 25.34
N THR A 516 31.98 2.89 24.59
CA THR A 516 31.24 3.32 23.40
C THR A 516 29.75 3.10 23.63
N ILE A 517 28.95 4.15 23.49
CA ILE A 517 27.49 4.03 23.55
C ILE A 517 26.92 4.10 22.13
N ALA A 518 26.03 3.17 21.77
CA ALA A 518 25.40 3.09 20.46
C ALA A 518 23.90 2.81 20.58
N PRO A 519 23.06 3.32 19.65
CA PRO A 519 21.69 2.87 19.50
C PRO A 519 21.64 1.39 19.13
N ILE A 520 20.65 0.71 19.67
CA ILE A 520 20.34 -0.67 19.35
C ILE A 520 18.85 -0.80 19.01
N LEU A 521 18.54 -1.83 18.25
CA LEU A 521 17.17 -2.26 18.03
C LEU A 521 17.06 -3.77 18.24
N ASN A 522 15.91 -4.22 18.75
CA ASN A 522 15.52 -5.62 18.72
C ASN A 522 14.43 -5.81 17.66
N ILE A 523 14.71 -6.69 16.70
CA ILE A 523 13.75 -7.13 15.70
C ILE A 523 13.76 -8.67 15.67
N PHE A 524 12.58 -9.28 15.79
CA PHE A 524 12.42 -10.74 15.83
C PHE A 524 13.26 -11.46 16.90
N GLY A 525 13.52 -10.81 18.04
CA GLY A 525 14.33 -11.38 19.12
C GLY A 525 15.84 -11.26 18.90
N HIS A 526 16.28 -10.60 17.83
CA HIS A 526 17.69 -10.37 17.52
C HIS A 526 18.06 -8.89 17.71
N ASP A 527 19.13 -8.65 18.47
CA ASP A 527 19.67 -7.32 18.68
C ASP A 527 20.57 -6.91 17.51
N MET A 528 20.42 -5.67 17.05
CA MET A 528 21.27 -5.05 16.05
C MET A 528 21.79 -3.71 16.58
N ARG A 529 23.10 -3.49 16.45
CA ARG A 529 23.76 -2.21 16.78
C ARG A 529 23.78 -1.32 15.55
N ALA A 530 23.33 -0.07 15.70
CA ALA A 530 23.53 0.96 14.70
C ALA A 530 24.98 1.48 14.74
N ASP A 531 25.51 1.93 13.59
CA ASP A 531 26.93 2.35 13.53
C ASP A 531 27.20 3.67 14.27
N ARG A 532 26.20 4.56 14.28
CA ARG A 532 26.22 5.81 15.04
C ARG A 532 26.57 5.53 16.50
N SER A 533 27.76 5.91 16.93
CA SER A 533 28.21 5.70 18.29
C SER A 533 29.10 6.85 18.76
N THR A 534 29.12 7.06 20.07
CA THR A 534 29.87 8.16 20.69
C THR A 534 30.80 7.57 21.75
N PRO A 535 32.12 7.83 21.67
CA PRO A 535 33.05 7.44 22.73
C PRO A 535 32.84 8.34 23.95
N VAL A 536 32.96 7.78 25.15
CA VAL A 536 32.85 8.52 26.41
C VAL A 536 33.90 8.07 27.43
N VAL A 537 34.45 9.04 28.17
CA VAL A 537 35.43 8.83 29.25
C VAL A 537 34.98 9.62 30.49
N PRO A 538 34.49 8.95 31.55
CA PRO A 538 33.92 9.65 32.71
C PRO A 538 34.96 10.36 33.57
N GLY A 539 34.67 11.61 33.93
CA GLY A 539 35.49 12.42 34.84
C GLY A 539 36.89 12.75 34.31
N GLU A 540 37.03 13.06 33.02
CA GLU A 540 38.32 13.27 32.37
C GLU A 540 39.15 14.39 33.05
N ALA A 541 40.31 14.00 33.59
CA ALA A 541 41.34 14.90 34.08
C ALA A 541 42.27 15.31 32.93
N VAL A 542 42.13 16.56 32.48
CA VAL A 542 42.89 17.12 31.35
C VAL A 542 44.19 17.74 31.85
N ASP A 543 45.32 17.14 31.47
CA ASP A 543 46.64 17.74 31.69
C ASP A 543 46.86 18.89 30.69
N LEU A 544 46.94 20.13 31.18
CA LEU A 544 47.22 21.33 30.39
C LEU A 544 48.73 21.69 30.37
N GLY A 545 49.61 20.89 30.96
CA GLY A 545 51.03 21.23 31.11
C GLY A 545 51.27 22.25 32.22
N LEU A 546 50.36 22.28 33.20
CA LEU A 546 50.37 23.14 34.39
C LEU A 546 50.72 22.29 35.63
N SER A 547 50.73 22.89 36.82
CA SER A 547 51.02 22.19 38.08
C SER A 547 49.97 21.15 38.50
N VAL A 548 48.78 21.16 37.89
CA VAL A 548 47.67 20.23 38.15
C VAL A 548 46.90 19.89 36.87
N LYS A 549 46.14 18.79 36.90
CA LYS A 549 45.17 18.46 35.85
C LYS A 549 43.84 19.15 36.14
N TRP A 550 43.19 19.63 35.09
CA TRP A 550 41.92 20.35 35.16
C TRP A 550 40.77 19.47 34.68
N SER A 551 39.60 19.56 35.31
CA SER A 551 38.43 18.84 34.82
C SER A 551 37.90 19.42 33.51
N SER A 552 37.34 18.55 32.67
CA SER A 552 36.62 18.95 31.45
C SER A 552 35.30 19.69 31.75
N THR A 553 34.67 19.49 32.91
CA THR A 553 33.38 20.10 33.32
C THR A 553 33.42 20.78 34.71
N ASN A 554 32.45 21.66 35.00
CA ASN A 554 32.26 22.25 36.34
C ASN A 554 31.59 21.24 37.29
N VAL A 555 31.67 21.46 38.61
CA VAL A 555 30.90 20.64 39.58
C VAL A 555 29.39 20.77 39.30
N GLY A 556 28.74 19.63 39.10
CA GLY A 556 27.32 19.55 38.79
C GLY A 556 26.95 19.98 37.37
N ALA A 557 27.94 20.19 36.48
CA ALA A 557 27.70 20.32 35.05
C ALA A 557 27.75 18.94 34.40
N GLU A 558 26.76 18.66 33.58
CA GLU A 558 26.67 17.43 32.80
C GLU A 558 27.59 17.58 31.57
N HIS A 559 27.44 18.65 30.81
CA HIS A 559 28.24 18.89 29.60
C HIS A 559 29.29 20.00 29.76
N ILE A 560 30.32 20.03 28.89
CA ILE A 560 31.36 21.08 28.86
C ILE A 560 30.82 22.51 28.66
N TYR A 561 29.63 22.63 28.08
CA TYR A 561 28.94 23.89 27.83
C TYR A 561 27.95 24.28 28.94
N GLU A 562 27.79 23.42 29.94
CA GLU A 562 26.96 23.69 31.10
C GLU A 562 27.65 24.50 32.17
N ARG A 563 26.84 25.30 32.88
CA ARG A 563 27.35 26.09 34.00
C ARG A 563 27.65 25.19 35.19
N GLY A 564 26.83 24.16 35.42
CA GLY A 564 26.86 23.36 36.62
C GLY A 564 26.18 24.05 37.80
N TYR A 565 26.40 23.52 38.99
CA TYR A 565 25.82 24.07 40.20
C TYR A 565 26.62 25.25 40.74
N SER A 566 25.92 26.24 41.30
CA SER A 566 26.54 27.32 42.06
C SER A 566 26.61 26.96 43.54
N TYR A 567 27.67 27.42 44.19
CA TYR A 567 27.98 27.15 45.58
C TYR A 567 28.33 28.46 46.31
N GLN A 568 27.90 28.57 47.56
CA GLN A 568 28.52 29.53 48.47
C GLN A 568 29.91 29.02 48.88
N TRP A 569 30.82 29.94 49.16
CA TRP A 569 32.19 29.55 49.46
C TRP A 569 32.25 28.80 50.80
N GLY A 570 32.82 27.59 50.79
CA GLY A 570 32.84 26.68 51.94
C GLY A 570 31.62 25.76 52.07
N MET A 571 30.66 25.80 51.14
CA MET A 571 29.53 24.85 51.12
C MET A 571 29.81 23.65 50.22
N THR A 572 29.49 22.46 50.74
CA THR A 572 29.47 21.21 49.95
C THR A 572 28.10 20.93 49.32
N ILE A 573 27.07 21.70 49.66
CA ILE A 573 25.70 21.58 49.14
C ILE A 573 25.44 22.69 48.10
N PRO A 574 24.88 22.37 46.91
CA PRO A 574 24.50 23.35 45.90
C PRO A 574 23.51 24.41 46.39
N SER A 575 23.66 25.65 45.91
CA SER A 575 22.81 26.78 46.32
C SER A 575 21.33 26.67 45.93
N HIS A 576 20.97 25.81 44.97
CA HIS A 576 19.57 25.57 44.60
C HIS A 576 18.84 24.62 45.56
N LEU A 577 19.57 23.93 46.45
CA LEU A 577 19.03 23.04 47.50
C LEU A 577 19.00 23.71 48.88
N TYR A 578 19.20 25.03 48.92
CA TYR A 578 19.44 25.80 50.13
C TYR A 578 18.16 26.25 50.85
N ASP A 579 18.14 26.08 52.18
CA ASP A 579 17.23 26.79 53.10
C ASP A 579 18.04 27.81 53.93
N TYR A 580 17.75 29.09 53.74
CA TYR A 580 18.45 30.24 54.33
C TYR A 580 18.47 30.26 55.87
N THR A 581 17.67 29.43 56.53
CA THR A 581 17.53 29.43 57.99
C THR A 581 18.42 28.42 58.72
N THR A 582 18.99 27.43 58.02
CA THR A 582 19.61 26.25 58.68
C THR A 582 21.08 25.99 58.36
N HIS A 583 21.64 26.62 57.33
CA HIS A 583 22.99 26.28 56.82
C HIS A 583 23.96 27.47 56.83
N ILE A 584 24.49 27.79 58.01
CA ILE A 584 25.61 28.75 58.16
C ILE A 584 26.92 27.95 58.19
N VAL A 585 27.74 28.06 57.15
CA VAL A 585 29.03 27.32 57.04
C VAL A 585 30.02 27.70 58.15
N PHE A 586 30.13 29.00 58.43
CA PHE A 586 31.00 29.54 59.47
C PHE A 586 30.14 30.33 60.46
N PRO A 587 29.82 29.76 61.65
CA PRO A 587 29.12 30.47 62.71
C PRO A 587 29.85 31.75 63.10
N VAL A 588 29.11 32.76 63.58
CA VAL A 588 29.68 34.04 64.05
C VAL A 588 30.78 33.77 65.09
N GLY A 589 32.02 34.15 64.76
CA GLY A 589 33.21 33.98 65.62
C GLY A 589 34.13 32.79 65.28
N VAL A 590 33.81 31.97 64.27
CA VAL A 590 34.70 30.88 63.79
C VAL A 590 35.54 31.35 62.63
N THR A 591 36.87 31.44 62.78
CA THR A 591 37.80 31.82 61.70
C THR A 591 37.82 30.77 60.60
N ALA A 592 37.36 31.14 59.39
CA ALA A 592 37.47 30.27 58.22
C ALA A 592 38.95 30.01 57.86
N PRO A 593 39.30 28.80 57.39
CA PRO A 593 40.62 28.54 56.81
C PRO A 593 40.93 29.54 55.68
N SER A 594 42.19 29.94 55.55
CA SER A 594 42.63 30.78 54.42
C SER A 594 42.60 30.02 53.08
N ASP A 595 42.53 28.69 53.15
CA ASP A 595 42.42 27.78 52.01
C ASP A 595 41.57 26.56 52.40
N ILE A 596 40.61 26.20 51.55
CA ILE A 596 39.73 25.04 51.74
C ILE A 596 39.96 23.91 50.74
N SER A 597 40.97 24.00 49.87
CA SER A 597 41.24 23.00 48.82
C SER A 597 41.37 21.59 49.39
N GLY A 598 40.59 20.64 48.86
CA GLY A 598 40.60 19.23 49.25
C GLY A 598 40.00 18.94 50.64
N ASN A 599 39.39 19.94 51.30
CA ASN A 599 38.80 19.75 52.62
C ASN A 599 37.40 19.13 52.52
N ASN A 600 37.23 17.90 53.03
CA ASN A 600 35.97 17.17 52.98
C ASN A 600 34.75 17.90 53.59
N ALA A 601 34.96 18.86 54.50
CA ALA A 601 33.86 19.60 55.12
C ALA A 601 33.46 20.86 54.34
N TYR A 602 34.34 21.38 53.48
CA TYR A 602 34.20 22.74 52.92
C TYR A 602 34.41 22.82 51.40
N ASP A 603 35.01 21.82 50.77
CA ASP A 603 35.25 21.77 49.33
C ASP A 603 34.26 20.83 48.64
N PRO A 604 33.35 21.33 47.79
CA PRO A 604 32.37 20.50 47.09
C PRO A 604 33.00 19.59 46.03
N SER A 605 34.23 19.84 45.59
CA SER A 605 34.92 19.04 44.57
C SER A 605 35.26 17.63 45.07
N VAL A 606 35.39 17.44 46.40
CA VAL A 606 35.65 16.13 47.02
C VAL A 606 34.52 15.12 46.77
N SER A 607 33.33 15.59 46.37
CA SER A 607 32.22 14.73 45.96
C SER A 607 32.55 13.89 44.71
N TRP A 608 33.59 14.25 43.95
CA TRP A 608 34.05 13.51 42.78
C TRP A 608 35.05 12.39 43.10
N GLY A 609 35.38 12.20 44.39
CA GLY A 609 36.29 11.15 44.87
C GLY A 609 37.66 11.67 45.31
N GLU A 610 38.48 10.75 45.80
CA GLU A 610 39.81 11.05 46.34
C GLU A 610 40.70 11.68 45.26
N GLY A 611 41.33 12.82 45.60
CA GLY A 611 42.25 13.53 44.70
C GLY A 611 41.66 14.73 43.95
N TRP A 612 40.32 14.88 43.92
CA TRP A 612 39.67 16.08 43.37
C TRP A 612 39.52 17.19 44.41
N ALA A 613 39.87 18.41 44.01
CA ALA A 613 39.85 19.58 44.87
C ALA A 613 39.47 20.86 44.09
N MET A 614 39.01 21.88 44.82
CA MET A 614 38.81 23.21 44.28
C MET A 614 40.17 23.88 44.06
N PRO A 615 40.40 24.52 42.90
CA PRO A 615 41.66 25.18 42.60
C PRO A 615 41.94 26.38 43.50
N THR A 616 43.17 26.47 43.98
CA THR A 616 43.72 27.64 44.68
C THR A 616 43.83 28.85 43.77
N LEU A 617 43.97 30.05 44.36
CA LEU A 617 44.23 31.27 43.59
C LEU A 617 45.50 31.13 42.74
N ALA A 618 46.56 30.53 43.28
CA ALA A 618 47.82 30.32 42.55
C ALA A 618 47.65 29.42 41.32
N GLN A 619 46.83 28.37 41.40
CA GLN A 619 46.55 27.50 40.24
C GLN A 619 45.73 28.20 39.16
N TRP A 620 44.77 29.04 39.55
CA TRP A 620 44.07 29.91 38.61
C TRP A 620 45.00 30.94 37.97
N GLU A 621 45.91 31.54 38.73
CA GLU A 621 46.92 32.46 38.21
C GLU A 621 47.84 31.77 37.21
N GLU A 622 48.31 30.55 37.52
CA GLU A 622 49.11 29.75 36.60
C GLU A 622 48.37 29.47 35.28
N LEU A 623 47.09 29.06 35.35
CA LEU A 623 46.28 28.84 34.14
C LEU A 623 46.16 30.12 33.31
N LEU A 624 45.91 31.27 33.94
CA LEU A 624 45.73 32.54 33.24
C LEU A 624 47.03 33.10 32.65
N GLU A 625 48.18 32.80 33.25
CA GLU A 625 49.49 33.26 32.78
C GLU A 625 50.10 32.35 31.71
N ARG A 626 49.85 31.04 31.79
CA ARG A 626 50.53 30.05 30.95
C ARG A 626 49.67 29.52 29.79
N CYS A 627 48.34 29.68 29.84
CA CYS A 627 47.45 29.21 28.78
C CYS A 627 47.06 30.33 27.80
N THR A 628 46.71 29.94 26.57
CA THR A 628 46.06 30.80 25.58
C THR A 628 44.54 30.70 25.74
N ILE A 629 43.84 31.84 25.70
CA ILE A 629 42.39 31.92 25.95
C ILE A 629 41.70 32.56 24.74
N GLU A 630 40.78 31.82 24.13
CA GLU A 630 40.06 32.23 22.93
C GLU A 630 38.55 32.16 23.14
N VAL A 631 37.78 33.09 22.55
CA VAL A 631 36.31 33.02 22.56
C VAL A 631 35.85 31.85 21.69
N VAL A 632 34.96 31.04 22.23
CA VAL A 632 34.25 30.01 21.46
C VAL A 632 32.80 30.47 21.30
N GLY A 633 32.42 30.67 20.04
CA GLY A 633 31.06 31.03 19.67
C GLY A 633 30.06 29.90 19.95
N ALA A 634 28.79 30.27 19.99
CA ALA A 634 27.60 29.44 20.18
C ALA A 634 27.84 27.92 20.28
N ILE A 635 27.97 27.39 21.49
CA ILE A 635 27.90 25.94 21.70
C ILE A 635 26.41 25.56 21.71
N PRO A 636 25.94 24.69 20.79
CA PRO A 636 24.53 24.30 20.72
C PRO A 636 24.11 23.63 22.02
N ARG A 637 22.98 24.08 22.58
CA ARG A 637 22.29 23.39 23.67
C ARG A 637 20.98 22.79 23.15
N PRO A 638 20.73 21.50 23.32
CA PRO A 638 19.50 20.85 22.87
C PRO A 638 18.22 21.39 23.54
N ASP A 639 18.36 22.03 24.69
CA ASP A 639 17.32 22.31 25.71
C ASP A 639 17.05 23.81 25.94
N TYR A 640 17.79 24.72 25.28
CA TYR A 640 17.68 26.17 25.49
C TYR A 640 17.64 26.97 24.18
N LEU A 641 16.80 28.01 24.15
CA LEU A 641 16.55 28.85 22.96
C LEU A 641 17.76 29.71 22.52
N TYR A 642 18.81 29.79 23.33
CA TYR A 642 20.00 30.62 23.09
C TYR A 642 21.27 29.81 23.35
N PRO A 643 22.24 29.81 22.41
CA PRO A 643 23.48 29.08 22.58
C PRO A 643 24.35 29.71 23.70
N THR A 644 25.12 28.90 24.40
CA THR A 644 26.03 29.41 25.43
C THR A 644 27.35 29.88 24.83
N VAL A 645 27.86 30.99 25.38
CA VAL A 645 29.17 31.55 25.05
C VAL A 645 30.18 31.04 26.06
N GLY A 646 31.36 30.62 25.58
CA GLY A 646 32.43 30.07 26.40
C GLY A 646 33.80 30.56 25.97
N VAL A 647 34.82 30.15 26.71
CA VAL A 647 36.23 30.30 26.34
C VAL A 647 36.88 28.93 26.20
N LYS A 648 37.76 28.80 25.21
CA LYS A 648 38.69 27.68 25.09
C LYS A 648 40.00 28.09 25.76
N VAL A 649 40.45 27.30 26.72
CA VAL A 649 41.73 27.50 27.41
C VAL A 649 42.68 26.42 26.92
N THR A 650 43.76 26.80 26.25
CA THR A 650 44.76 25.87 25.68
C THR A 650 46.07 26.02 26.44
N GLY A 651 46.56 24.92 27.03
CA GLY A 651 47.77 24.90 27.84
C GLY A 651 49.07 24.82 27.05
N PRO A 652 50.24 25.02 27.68
CA PRO A 652 51.55 24.94 27.02
C PRO A 652 51.85 23.63 26.30
N ASN A 653 51.21 22.52 26.70
CA ASN A 653 51.37 21.22 26.08
C ASN A 653 50.43 20.99 24.87
N GLY A 654 49.57 21.96 24.53
CA GLY A 654 48.62 21.89 23.41
C GLY A 654 47.25 21.30 23.75
N ASN A 655 47.06 20.72 24.94
CA ASN A 655 45.75 20.27 25.41
C ASN A 655 44.86 21.46 25.78
N HIS A 656 43.54 21.25 25.80
CA HIS A 656 42.59 22.32 26.05
C HIS A 656 41.36 21.89 26.83
N ILE A 657 40.73 22.85 27.51
CA ILE A 657 39.42 22.72 28.15
C ILE A 657 38.49 23.85 27.71
N TYR A 658 37.19 23.64 27.89
CA TYR A 658 36.15 24.66 27.66
C TYR A 658 35.56 25.14 28.99
N ILE A 659 35.47 26.45 29.17
CA ILE A 659 34.92 27.08 30.37
C ILE A 659 33.75 28.01 29.97
N PRO A 660 32.55 27.85 30.55
CA PRO A 660 31.44 28.76 30.32
C PRO A 660 31.82 30.21 30.67
N ALA A 661 31.46 31.15 29.78
CA ALA A 661 31.69 32.57 29.98
C ALA A 661 30.50 33.26 30.66
N ASN A 662 30.71 34.52 31.05
CA ASN A 662 29.77 35.40 31.74
C ASN A 662 29.30 34.86 33.11
N VAL A 663 30.12 34.02 33.72
CA VAL A 663 29.96 33.44 35.07
C VAL A 663 31.28 33.54 35.83
N GLY A 664 31.22 33.48 37.16
CA GLY A 664 32.41 33.44 38.02
C GLY A 664 32.61 32.05 38.62
N HIS A 665 33.87 31.72 38.89
CA HIS A 665 34.31 30.48 39.52
C HIS A 665 35.06 30.79 40.81
N TRP A 666 34.69 30.12 41.90
CA TRP A 666 35.42 30.26 43.16
C TRP A 666 36.83 29.70 43.05
N THR A 667 37.75 30.34 43.77
CA THR A 667 39.01 29.71 44.18
C THR A 667 38.87 29.17 45.60
N SER A 668 39.74 28.25 45.99
CA SER A 668 39.80 27.76 47.37
C SER A 668 40.38 28.75 48.37
N THR A 669 40.91 29.89 47.91
CA THR A 669 41.63 30.85 48.74
C THR A 669 40.70 31.98 49.22
N ALA A 670 40.82 32.35 50.50
CA ALA A 670 40.11 33.48 51.10
C ALA A 670 41.04 34.41 51.87
N ARG A 671 40.57 35.64 52.13
CA ARG A 671 41.21 36.61 53.01
C ARG A 671 40.31 36.96 54.20
N SER A 672 40.94 37.21 55.35
CA SER A 672 40.24 37.71 56.54
C SER A 672 39.90 39.19 56.39
N THR A 673 38.70 39.61 56.81
CA THR A 673 38.34 41.02 56.97
C THR A 673 38.22 41.38 58.47
N SER A 674 38.19 42.68 58.80
CA SER A 674 38.17 43.17 60.18
C SER A 674 36.89 42.85 60.97
N ASP A 675 35.82 42.43 60.27
CA ASP A 675 34.45 42.42 60.81
C ASP A 675 33.85 41.00 60.91
N ASN A 676 34.68 39.95 61.10
CA ASN A 676 34.25 38.54 61.07
C ASN A 676 33.49 38.12 59.80
N ASN A 677 33.71 38.85 58.70
CA ASN A 677 33.14 38.56 57.39
C ASN A 677 34.22 37.97 56.47
N TYR A 678 33.83 37.01 55.63
CA TYR A 678 34.79 36.26 54.80
C TYR A 678 34.70 36.68 53.35
N ASP A 679 35.86 36.88 52.75
CA ASP A 679 36.04 37.41 51.41
C ASP A 679 36.86 36.38 50.63
N ALA A 680 36.23 35.69 49.68
CA ALA A 680 36.88 34.68 48.85
C ALA A 680 37.26 35.25 47.48
N TYR A 681 38.35 34.74 46.90
CA TYR A 681 38.76 35.10 45.55
C TYR A 681 37.95 34.30 44.53
N TYR A 682 37.54 34.95 43.44
CA TYR A 682 36.94 34.29 42.28
C TYR A 682 37.55 34.79 40.98
N VAL A 683 37.42 33.97 39.93
CA VAL A 683 37.85 34.26 38.56
C VAL A 683 36.67 34.10 37.61
N GLY A 684 36.45 35.07 36.73
CA GLY A 684 35.42 35.02 35.71
C GLY A 684 35.92 35.41 34.33
N PHE A 685 35.29 34.87 33.29
CA PHE A 685 35.53 35.26 31.90
C PHE A 685 34.33 36.04 31.37
N ARG A 686 34.51 37.32 31.03
CA ARG A 686 33.47 38.14 30.41
C ARG A 686 33.70 38.19 28.91
N VAL A 687 32.70 37.82 28.13
CA VAL A 687 32.80 37.82 26.67
C VAL A 687 31.86 38.87 26.09
N ASN A 688 32.44 39.82 25.35
CA ASN A 688 31.73 40.86 24.60
C ASN A 688 32.17 40.78 23.13
N GLY A 689 31.35 40.15 22.28
CA GLY A 689 31.75 39.82 20.91
C GLY A 689 32.90 38.81 20.90
N ASN A 690 34.00 39.14 20.21
CA ASN A 690 35.20 38.30 20.13
C ASN A 690 36.27 38.64 21.17
N GLN A 691 35.97 39.48 22.15
CA GLN A 691 36.90 39.87 23.21
C GLN A 691 36.58 39.16 24.54
N VAL A 692 37.62 38.65 25.20
CA VAL A 692 37.56 38.13 26.58
C VAL A 692 38.17 39.13 27.54
N THR A 693 37.43 39.50 28.58
CA THR A 693 37.96 40.22 29.75
C THR A 693 37.99 39.28 30.95
N ILE A 694 39.15 39.16 31.59
CA ILE A 694 39.30 38.35 32.80
C ILE A 694 38.93 39.20 34.02
N GLU A 695 37.96 38.73 34.80
CA GLU A 695 37.53 39.35 36.05
C GLU A 695 38.17 38.62 37.23
N LYS A 696 39.09 39.29 37.93
CA LYS A 696 39.64 38.84 39.21
C LYS A 696 39.16 39.79 40.30
N SER A 697 38.45 39.29 41.30
CA SER A 697 37.99 40.13 42.40
C SER A 697 37.78 39.30 43.67
N VAL A 698 37.44 40.00 44.75
CA VAL A 698 37.10 39.41 46.03
C VAL A 698 35.65 39.71 46.33
N ARG A 699 34.92 38.71 46.84
CA ARG A 699 33.49 38.81 47.15
C ARG A 699 33.23 38.15 48.48
N GLY A 700 32.20 38.65 49.16
CA GLY A 700 31.69 38.00 50.37
C GLY A 700 31.35 36.53 50.09
N ALA A 701 31.71 35.65 51.02
CA ALA A 701 31.56 34.19 50.92
C ALA A 701 30.09 33.74 50.71
N SER A 702 29.12 34.63 50.98
CA SER A 702 27.69 34.41 50.74
C SER A 702 27.27 34.49 49.26
N GLY A 703 28.13 34.97 48.36
CA GLY A 703 27.88 34.93 46.92
C GLY A 703 27.90 33.50 46.36
N THR A 704 27.17 33.25 45.27
CA THR A 704 27.08 31.91 44.66
C THR A 704 27.81 31.88 43.32
N TYR A 705 28.80 31.00 43.21
CA TYR A 705 29.65 30.89 42.02
C TYR A 705 29.94 29.43 41.71
N LEU A 706 30.42 29.17 40.49
CA LEU A 706 30.70 27.83 39.99
C LEU A 706 32.06 27.33 40.49
N ILE A 707 32.33 26.04 40.32
CA ILE A 707 33.60 25.43 40.73
C ILE A 707 34.10 24.55 39.59
N ARG A 708 35.38 24.72 39.23
CA ARG A 708 36.09 23.95 38.20
C ARG A 708 37.16 23.09 38.89
N PRO A 709 36.89 21.80 39.17
CA PRO A 709 37.81 20.96 39.92
C PRO A 709 39.18 20.77 39.27
N VAL A 710 40.17 20.51 40.11
CA VAL A 710 41.52 20.09 39.74
C VAL A 710 41.91 18.83 40.51
N CYS A 711 42.88 18.08 39.99
CA CYS A 711 43.49 16.96 40.70
C CYS A 711 45.01 16.93 40.49
N SER A 712 45.72 16.17 41.32
CA SER A 712 47.18 16.03 41.23
C SER A 712 47.62 15.47 39.88
N GLN A 713 48.86 15.80 39.48
CA GLN A 713 49.48 15.26 38.26
C GLN A 713 49.58 13.73 38.27
#